data_AF-A0A6A6XMK9-F1
#
_entry.id   AF-A0A6A6XMK9-F1
#
_cell.length_a   1.000
_cell.length_b   1.000
_cell.length_c   1.000
_cell.angle_alpha   90.00
_cell.angle_beta   90.00
_cell.angle_gamma   90.00
#
_symmetry.space_group_name_H-M   'P 1'
#
loop_
_entity.id
_entity.type
_entity.pdbx_description
1 polymer ?
#
loop_
_entity_poly.entity_id
_entity_poly.type
_entity_poly.pdbx_seq_one_letter_code
_entity_poly.pdbx_strand_id
1 'polypeptide(L)'
;MATHHGPFHEADDPAAATSDALSLHTIAEQADDFATQEQEDTDLALALALEDEESQAFLVRQGQPQDDMGDDAARNVHQQANASVSYRDDPENEEHLGSDFGALPPYRDDPSTTPSDGEEYIDAEVAPTSSQRRRQLWIYTPHAKKLIGSIVVLVCIGAGIIGIILVVLHRIDKSPSPKEKAWRASHSNDGDLRLPRLYPALEKGASEDCRSTWEKYAWTLNCHRMILSPALDNGDVNEVKEERADPHAYTEGVCTDQCQKSIRRLDTPMRNGCNRRTDRFEMGNYGKDGNAYFDKHRVDEGPVHVARSLMERYDSLCARPPKSQGDTCTAELWMRWGIVNGKNVRQMNGLDEFLNKTAEEDAPEGNRETKASVKVNGKSKSNIMVSSRTAGPKVGATNCGFCTLNWLERKMRSFEYGEMIDPESGNELGLKDFSDKMKNAMERCETYEARKAVQRVHWKWMKYGWWCDRELCHPDRKSTTAARTLLHGVREVDFPLPDIRKLLNERNSPITALQGLHDGMLRAPCSIWFTEQDAISDIIPYQHRIHHLCSDRCRNAVDRIQQQYGPDFGGVTEIWDSARARMNKTCLGPAYNDISRESTSFCAPGYAALRHPEWIFADSPPSKPEILSAFAAAIDDLDKRLPHYIPRPSDDPESQRILSRVVSESVCNQCAGELLTGRNPHWKDRIEEFLNDGSIDGREYTRVTKKYWVTCTHIIGLDLSIQQKKKLWKEIGLDRYD
;
A
#
# COMPACT_ATOMS: atom_id res chain seq x y z
N MET A 1 -60.50 5.40 33.25
CA MET A 1 -61.47 4.65 34.07
C MET A 1 -60.72 3.70 34.98
N ALA A 2 -61.18 3.56 36.22
CA ALA A 2 -60.90 2.49 37.21
C ALA A 2 -59.48 1.86 37.33
N THR A 3 -58.89 2.13 38.49
CA THR A 3 -57.79 1.43 39.20
C THR A 3 -58.10 -0.03 39.60
N HIS A 4 -57.09 -0.88 39.84
CA HIS A 4 -56.84 -1.49 41.17
C HIS A 4 -55.50 -2.29 41.30
N HIS A 5 -55.16 -2.67 42.54
CA HIS A 5 -53.86 -3.15 43.06
C HIS A 5 -53.53 -4.65 42.85
N GLY A 6 -52.26 -5.05 43.08
CA GLY A 6 -51.81 -6.43 43.36
C GLY A 6 -52.03 -6.85 44.84
N PRO A 7 -51.15 -7.63 45.54
CA PRO A 7 -49.89 -8.30 45.13
C PRO A 7 -49.67 -9.74 45.74
N PHE A 8 -48.43 -10.30 45.61
CA PHE A 8 -47.73 -11.37 46.40
C PHE A 8 -48.41 -12.71 46.81
N HIS A 9 -47.79 -13.86 46.46
CA HIS A 9 -47.03 -14.73 47.41
C HIS A 9 -46.34 -15.95 46.75
N GLU A 10 -45.25 -16.43 47.35
CA GLU A 10 -44.50 -17.67 47.06
C GLU A 10 -45.07 -18.91 47.77
N ALA A 11 -44.78 -20.12 47.25
CA ALA A 11 -44.16 -21.25 47.98
C ALA A 11 -44.02 -22.53 47.09
N ASP A 12 -42.81 -23.11 47.08
CA ASP A 12 -42.39 -24.55 47.16
C ASP A 12 -43.26 -25.67 46.51
N ASP A 13 -42.73 -26.74 45.90
CA ASP A 13 -41.62 -27.63 46.34
C ASP A 13 -41.05 -28.45 45.11
N PRO A 14 -40.32 -29.60 45.18
CA PRO A 14 -38.92 -29.62 44.75
C PRO A 14 -38.58 -30.79 43.78
N ALA A 15 -37.31 -31.24 43.82
CA ALA A 15 -36.75 -32.50 43.31
C ALA A 15 -36.25 -32.56 41.85
N ALA A 16 -35.07 -31.97 41.62
CA ALA A 16 -34.03 -32.58 40.77
C ALA A 16 -32.67 -32.38 41.46
N ALA A 17 -32.12 -33.48 42.01
CA ALA A 17 -31.02 -33.43 42.96
C ALA A 17 -29.62 -33.52 42.32
N THR A 18 -28.66 -32.84 42.97
CA THR A 18 -27.27 -33.29 43.19
C THR A 18 -26.37 -33.61 42.00
N SER A 19 -25.41 -32.71 41.73
CA SER A 19 -23.97 -33.01 41.69
C SER A 19 -23.16 -31.72 41.55
N ASP A 20 -22.71 -31.14 42.67
CA ASP A 20 -21.61 -30.14 42.67
C ASP A 20 -21.08 -29.91 44.10
N ALA A 21 -20.23 -30.84 44.57
CA ALA A 21 -19.41 -30.67 45.78
C ALA A 21 -18.39 -31.81 45.93
N LEU A 22 -17.26 -31.78 45.18
CA LEU A 22 -15.98 -32.41 45.55
C LEU A 22 -14.90 -32.26 44.46
N SER A 23 -13.99 -31.29 44.63
CA SER A 23 -12.52 -31.49 44.60
C SER A 23 -11.81 -30.13 44.51
N LEU A 24 -11.15 -29.71 45.59
CA LEU A 24 -10.49 -28.40 45.70
C LEU A 24 -9.02 -28.56 46.12
N HIS A 25 -8.35 -29.59 45.60
CA HIS A 25 -7.00 -30.02 46.03
C HIS A 25 -5.98 -30.25 44.91
N THR A 26 -6.25 -29.80 43.67
CA THR A 26 -5.33 -29.94 42.52
C THR A 26 -4.62 -28.66 42.10
N ILE A 27 -4.77 -27.55 42.83
CA ILE A 27 -4.23 -26.23 42.44
C ILE A 27 -2.84 -25.93 43.07
N ALA A 28 -2.37 -26.74 44.01
CA ALA A 28 -1.15 -26.44 44.79
C ALA A 28 0.16 -26.96 44.17
N GLU A 29 0.14 -27.93 43.26
CA GLU A 29 1.37 -28.56 42.70
C GLU A 29 1.79 -28.01 41.32
N GLN A 30 1.07 -27.02 40.75
CA GLN A 30 1.42 -26.38 39.48
C GLN A 30 2.01 -24.96 39.63
N ALA A 31 2.28 -24.51 40.86
CA ALA A 31 2.80 -23.16 41.11
C ALA A 31 4.33 -23.05 40.92
N ASP A 32 5.08 -24.15 41.12
CA ASP A 32 6.54 -24.13 41.12
C ASP A 32 7.14 -24.08 39.70
N ASP A 33 6.45 -24.61 38.68
CA ASP A 33 6.89 -24.55 37.27
C ASP A 33 6.83 -23.13 36.69
N PHE A 34 5.95 -22.25 37.21
CA PHE A 34 5.90 -20.85 36.79
C PHE A 34 7.00 -20.01 37.44
N ALA A 35 7.41 -20.34 38.67
CA ALA A 35 8.47 -19.62 39.38
C ALA A 35 9.85 -19.86 38.74
N THR A 36 10.12 -21.07 38.23
CA THR A 36 11.34 -21.35 37.46
C THR A 36 11.33 -20.67 36.10
N GLN A 37 10.19 -20.60 35.41
CA GLN A 37 10.09 -19.92 34.11
C GLN A 37 10.29 -18.39 34.21
N GLU A 38 9.70 -17.71 35.22
CA GLU A 38 9.96 -16.28 35.45
C GLU A 38 11.45 -16.01 35.79
N GLN A 39 12.12 -16.97 36.44
CA GLN A 39 13.53 -16.82 36.78
C GLN A 39 14.45 -16.98 35.55
N GLU A 40 14.16 -17.92 34.65
CA GLU A 40 14.87 -18.06 33.36
C GLU A 40 14.66 -16.85 32.43
N ASP A 41 13.44 -16.30 32.35
CA ASP A 41 13.15 -15.08 31.59
C ASP A 41 13.88 -13.84 32.17
N THR A 42 14.02 -13.77 33.50
CA THR A 42 14.76 -12.69 34.19
C THR A 42 16.27 -12.80 33.94
N ASP A 43 16.84 -14.00 34.02
CA ASP A 43 18.27 -14.23 33.72
C ASP A 43 18.60 -13.97 32.24
N LEU A 44 17.68 -14.30 31.32
CA LEU A 44 17.82 -13.97 29.89
C LEU A 44 17.76 -12.46 29.63
N ALA A 45 16.83 -11.74 30.28
CA ALA A 45 16.74 -10.29 30.19
C ALA A 45 18.00 -9.59 30.74
N LEU A 46 18.59 -10.12 31.82
CA LEU A 46 19.86 -9.64 32.38
C LEU A 46 21.04 -9.92 31.44
N ALA A 47 21.08 -11.10 30.80
CA ALA A 47 22.12 -11.44 29.82
C ALA A 47 22.10 -10.51 28.60
N LEU A 48 20.91 -10.21 28.05
CA LEU A 48 20.75 -9.27 26.93
C LEU A 48 21.16 -7.84 27.33
N ALA A 49 20.80 -7.39 28.54
CA ALA A 49 21.22 -6.07 29.03
C ALA A 49 22.74 -5.94 29.21
N LEU A 50 23.44 -7.03 29.58
CA LEU A 50 24.90 -7.05 29.66
C LEU A 50 25.57 -7.09 28.28
N GLU A 51 24.97 -7.75 27.29
CA GLU A 51 25.43 -7.72 25.88
C GLU A 51 25.28 -6.31 25.25
N ASP A 52 24.20 -5.60 25.58
CA ASP A 52 23.99 -4.18 25.21
C ASP A 52 25.01 -3.25 25.91
N GLU A 53 25.37 -3.47 27.18
CA GLU A 53 26.45 -2.71 27.84
C GLU A 53 27.84 -3.00 27.26
N GLU A 54 28.19 -4.27 26.97
CA GLU A 54 29.49 -4.60 26.35
C GLU A 54 29.61 -4.05 24.93
N SER A 55 28.54 -4.11 24.12
CA SER A 55 28.55 -3.58 22.75
C SER A 55 28.62 -2.05 22.73
N GLN A 56 27.94 -1.34 23.63
CA GLN A 56 28.11 0.11 23.80
C GLN A 56 29.51 0.47 24.31
N ALA A 57 30.08 -0.29 25.25
CA ALA A 57 31.46 -0.09 25.70
C ALA A 57 32.49 -0.30 24.58
N PHE A 58 32.21 -1.20 23.63
CA PHE A 58 33.04 -1.43 22.45
C PHE A 58 33.00 -0.24 21.46
N LEU A 59 31.81 0.31 21.22
CA LEU A 59 31.62 1.50 20.36
C LEU A 59 32.30 2.74 20.96
N VAL A 60 32.19 2.96 22.27
CA VAL A 60 32.87 4.07 22.97
C VAL A 60 34.40 3.94 22.89
N ARG A 61 34.96 2.73 22.85
CA ARG A 61 36.41 2.50 22.66
C ARG A 61 36.91 2.71 21.24
N GLN A 62 36.04 2.69 20.22
CA GLN A 62 36.41 3.04 18.84
C GLN A 62 36.26 4.54 18.54
N GLY A 63 35.66 5.31 19.45
CA GLY A 63 35.26 6.72 19.25
C GLY A 63 36.18 7.79 19.83
N GLN A 64 37.48 7.53 20.07
CA GLN A 64 38.43 8.59 20.44
C GLN A 64 39.22 9.11 19.21
N PRO A 65 38.86 10.27 18.64
CA PRO A 65 39.70 10.94 17.64
C PRO A 65 40.94 11.56 18.30
N GLN A 66 42.02 11.58 17.54
CA GLN A 66 43.30 12.17 17.92
C GLN A 66 43.40 13.55 17.26
N ASP A 67 43.30 14.63 18.03
CA ASP A 67 43.62 15.99 17.56
C ASP A 67 45.10 16.08 17.18
N ASP A 68 45.43 16.65 16.01
CA ASP A 68 46.12 17.96 15.91
C ASP A 68 46.29 18.46 14.45
N MET A 69 46.43 19.79 14.30
CA MET A 69 46.99 20.59 13.19
C MET A 69 46.32 20.63 11.79
N GLY A 70 45.90 21.86 11.41
CA GLY A 70 46.40 22.48 10.17
C GLY A 70 45.39 23.26 9.31
N ASP A 71 45.41 24.59 9.39
CA ASP A 71 44.81 25.50 8.38
C ASP A 71 45.47 25.31 7.00
N ASP A 72 44.72 25.41 5.89
CA ASP A 72 44.63 26.65 5.08
C ASP A 72 43.85 26.50 3.74
N ALA A 73 43.43 27.65 3.19
CA ALA A 73 43.17 27.97 1.78
C ALA A 73 41.98 27.35 0.98
N ALA A 74 41.18 28.27 0.40
CA ALA A 74 40.13 27.99 -0.59
C ALA A 74 40.58 28.22 -2.05
N ARG A 75 39.72 27.81 -3.01
CA ARG A 75 39.73 28.03 -4.49
C ARG A 75 40.68 27.17 -5.34
N ASN A 76 40.10 26.30 -6.18
CA ASN A 76 40.07 26.40 -7.66
C ASN A 76 39.34 25.17 -8.27
N VAL A 77 38.29 25.35 -9.07
CA VAL A 77 38.22 25.36 -10.57
C VAL A 77 38.05 23.97 -11.21
N HIS A 78 37.28 23.96 -12.31
CA HIS A 78 36.78 22.82 -13.07
C HIS A 78 37.81 21.83 -13.68
N GLN A 79 37.23 20.66 -14.01
CA GLN A 79 37.41 19.86 -15.24
C GLN A 79 38.44 18.71 -15.28
N GLN A 80 37.96 17.58 -15.84
CA GLN A 80 38.66 16.37 -16.30
C GLN A 80 39.30 15.49 -15.20
N ALA A 81 39.39 14.16 -15.35
CA ALA A 81 38.67 13.19 -16.20
C ALA A 81 38.92 11.75 -15.65
N ASN A 82 38.09 10.80 -16.09
CA ASN A 82 38.33 9.34 -16.15
C ASN A 82 39.41 8.71 -15.25
N ALA A 83 38.99 7.90 -14.27
CA ALA A 83 39.69 6.65 -13.93
C ALA A 83 38.73 5.63 -13.31
N SER A 84 38.60 4.48 -13.96
CA SER A 84 37.96 3.28 -13.43
C SER A 84 38.78 2.67 -12.29
N VAL A 85 38.13 2.18 -11.23
CA VAL A 85 38.69 1.12 -10.39
C VAL A 85 37.66 0.00 -10.29
N SER A 86 37.90 -1.06 -11.06
CA SER A 86 37.27 -2.36 -10.86
C SER A 86 37.91 -3.00 -9.63
N TYR A 87 37.11 -3.50 -8.70
CA TYR A 87 37.57 -4.44 -7.68
C TYR A 87 36.79 -5.73 -7.86
N ARG A 88 37.51 -6.80 -8.20
CA ARG A 88 37.00 -8.14 -8.51
C ARG A 88 38.00 -9.13 -7.94
N ASP A 89 37.59 -9.83 -6.89
CA ASP A 89 38.28 -11.02 -6.39
C ASP A 89 37.33 -12.22 -6.59
N ASP A 90 37.54 -12.94 -7.70
CA ASP A 90 37.09 -14.33 -7.84
C ASP A 90 38.08 -15.24 -7.08
N PRO A 91 37.57 -16.25 -6.37
CA PRO A 91 38.23 -17.56 -6.40
C PRO A 91 37.24 -18.68 -6.78
N GLU A 92 37.45 -19.28 -7.96
CA GLU A 92 36.77 -20.51 -8.39
C GLU A 92 37.43 -21.80 -7.82
N ASN A 93 36.65 -22.89 -7.84
CA ASN A 93 36.98 -24.32 -7.59
C ASN A 93 37.49 -24.72 -6.17
N GLU A 94 37.15 -25.86 -5.54
CA GLU A 94 36.19 -26.97 -5.73
C GLU A 94 36.05 -27.74 -4.36
N GLU A 95 35.29 -28.83 -4.11
CA GLU A 95 34.63 -29.83 -4.96
C GLU A 95 33.31 -30.41 -4.35
N HIS A 96 32.84 -31.54 -4.92
CA HIS A 96 31.62 -32.33 -4.70
C HIS A 96 31.42 -33.09 -3.35
N LEU A 97 30.17 -33.60 -3.22
CA LEU A 97 29.61 -34.66 -2.32
C LEU A 97 28.91 -34.19 -1.02
N GLY A 98 27.63 -34.47 -0.76
CA GLY A 98 26.62 -35.12 -1.61
C GLY A 98 25.22 -35.27 -0.96
N SER A 99 24.21 -35.56 -1.81
CA SER A 99 22.84 -36.10 -1.55
C SER A 99 21.86 -35.41 -0.57
N ASP A 100 20.62 -35.31 -1.05
CA ASP A 100 19.34 -35.20 -0.33
C ASP A 100 19.04 -33.96 0.53
N PHE A 101 18.53 -32.89 -0.13
CA PHE A 101 17.18 -32.33 0.14
C PHE A 101 16.82 -31.19 -0.84
N GLY A 102 15.82 -31.42 -1.72
CA GLY A 102 14.86 -30.40 -2.17
C GLY A 102 15.31 -29.15 -2.97
N ALA A 103 16.59 -28.95 -3.30
CA ALA A 103 17.03 -27.77 -4.05
C ALA A 103 16.54 -27.77 -5.52
N LEU A 104 15.90 -26.68 -5.94
CA LEU A 104 15.70 -26.35 -7.35
C LEU A 104 17.04 -25.84 -7.94
N PRO A 105 17.30 -26.01 -9.26
CA PRO A 105 18.57 -25.59 -9.86
C PRO A 105 18.79 -24.08 -9.72
N PRO A 106 20.06 -23.62 -9.61
CA PRO A 106 20.37 -22.21 -9.50
C PRO A 106 19.87 -21.43 -10.73
N TYR A 107 19.32 -20.25 -10.46
CA TYR A 107 18.87 -19.30 -11.49
C TYR A 107 20.09 -18.60 -12.11
N ARG A 108 20.09 -18.43 -13.43
CA ARG A 108 21.24 -17.87 -14.17
C ARG A 108 20.82 -16.53 -14.80
N ASP A 109 21.31 -15.43 -14.25
CA ASP A 109 21.02 -14.06 -14.69
C ASP A 109 21.92 -13.62 -15.87
N ASP A 110 22.00 -14.40 -16.96
CA ASP A 110 22.53 -13.90 -18.23
C ASP A 110 22.10 -14.76 -19.45
N PRO A 111 21.40 -14.19 -20.46
CA PRO A 111 21.13 -14.87 -21.74
C PRO A 111 22.25 -14.70 -22.79
N SER A 112 23.36 -14.00 -22.50
CA SER A 112 24.39 -13.64 -23.50
C SER A 112 25.61 -14.57 -23.58
N THR A 113 25.84 -15.47 -22.62
CA THR A 113 27.01 -16.37 -22.63
C THR A 113 26.79 -17.60 -23.52
N THR A 114 27.46 -17.64 -24.67
CA THR A 114 27.59 -18.84 -25.52
C THR A 114 28.49 -19.91 -24.85
N PRO A 115 28.22 -21.21 -25.05
CA PRO A 115 29.10 -22.27 -24.54
C PRO A 115 30.42 -22.31 -25.32
N SER A 116 31.53 -22.51 -24.59
CA SER A 116 32.84 -22.78 -25.18
C SER A 116 33.08 -24.29 -25.19
N ASP A 117 33.00 -24.92 -26.37
CA ASP A 117 33.50 -26.27 -26.60
C ASP A 117 35.03 -26.24 -26.76
N GLY A 118 35.75 -27.21 -26.20
CA GLY A 118 37.16 -27.46 -26.52
C GLY A 118 38.04 -27.84 -25.33
N GLU A 119 38.43 -29.12 -25.26
CA GLU A 119 39.54 -29.60 -24.43
C GLU A 119 40.89 -29.19 -25.05
N GLU A 120 41.92 -28.87 -24.26
CA GLU A 120 43.30 -29.00 -24.72
C GLU A 120 44.24 -29.49 -23.60
N TYR A 121 44.82 -30.68 -23.82
CA TYR A 121 45.94 -31.22 -23.05
C TYR A 121 47.21 -30.44 -23.40
N ILE A 122 47.94 -29.90 -22.41
CA ILE A 122 49.38 -29.66 -22.54
C ILE A 122 50.10 -30.20 -21.30
N ASP A 123 51.06 -31.07 -21.58
CA ASP A 123 51.97 -31.69 -20.62
C ASP A 123 53.32 -30.92 -20.62
N ALA A 124 54.14 -31.24 -19.61
CA ALA A 124 55.61 -31.18 -19.64
C ALA A 124 56.39 -29.93 -19.15
N GLU A 125 57.49 -30.30 -18.48
CA GLU A 125 58.84 -29.69 -18.42
C GLU A 125 59.34 -28.81 -17.23
N VAL A 126 60.10 -29.51 -16.36
CA VAL A 126 61.53 -29.26 -16.06
C VAL A 126 61.92 -28.16 -15.03
N ALA A 127 62.73 -28.58 -14.06
CA ALA A 127 63.36 -27.77 -13.02
C ALA A 127 64.53 -26.90 -13.54
N PRO A 128 65.09 -25.98 -12.71
CA PRO A 128 66.33 -26.39 -12.05
C PRO A 128 66.61 -25.85 -10.63
N THR A 129 67.54 -26.57 -10.01
CA THR A 129 68.30 -26.36 -8.77
C THR A 129 68.76 -24.94 -8.37
N SER A 130 68.75 -24.64 -7.07
CA SER A 130 69.92 -24.14 -6.28
C SER A 130 69.54 -24.08 -4.78
N SER A 131 70.14 -24.84 -3.86
CA SER A 131 71.49 -24.80 -3.26
C SER A 131 71.64 -23.87 -2.04
N GLN A 132 72.21 -24.44 -0.96
CA GLN A 132 72.94 -23.82 0.18
C GLN A 132 72.28 -23.68 1.57
N ARG A 133 73.09 -24.09 2.57
CA ARG A 133 73.12 -23.69 3.99
C ARG A 133 71.97 -24.11 4.93
N ARG A 134 71.94 -25.40 5.25
CA ARG A 134 71.65 -25.85 6.64
C ARG A 134 72.91 -25.82 7.50
N ARG A 135 72.89 -25.09 8.62
CA ARG A 135 73.64 -25.39 9.86
C ARG A 135 73.14 -24.52 11.00
N GLN A 136 73.18 -25.07 12.22
CA GLN A 136 72.77 -24.45 13.50
C GLN A 136 71.25 -24.21 13.62
N LEU A 137 70.58 -24.45 14.75
CA LEU A 137 71.03 -24.96 16.05
C LEU A 137 69.95 -25.91 16.61
N TRP A 138 70.33 -27.16 16.92
CA TRP A 138 69.48 -28.11 17.66
C TRP A 138 70.03 -28.16 19.09
N ILE A 139 69.22 -27.79 20.09
CA ILE A 139 69.29 -28.08 21.55
C ILE A 139 68.39 -27.05 22.28
N TYR A 140 67.79 -27.45 23.41
CA TYR A 140 66.68 -26.81 24.16
C TYR A 140 65.28 -27.00 23.51
N THR A 141 64.24 -27.55 24.16
CA THR A 141 64.06 -28.08 25.54
C THR A 141 63.14 -29.32 25.55
N PRO A 142 63.22 -30.19 26.59
CA PRO A 142 62.31 -31.33 26.76
C PRO A 142 60.86 -30.95 27.16
N HIS A 143 60.53 -29.67 27.35
CA HIS A 143 59.19 -29.21 27.74
C HIS A 143 58.22 -29.01 26.56
N ALA A 144 58.73 -28.84 25.33
CA ALA A 144 57.90 -28.57 24.15
C ALA A 144 56.87 -29.66 23.86
N LYS A 145 57.15 -30.93 24.18
CA LYS A 145 56.22 -32.05 23.92
C LYS A 145 54.91 -31.99 24.72
N LYS A 146 54.92 -31.40 25.93
CA LYS A 146 53.68 -31.18 26.71
C LYS A 146 52.88 -30.00 26.17
N LEU A 147 53.57 -28.96 25.70
CA LEU A 147 52.95 -27.75 25.19
C LEU A 147 52.29 -27.98 23.81
N ILE A 148 52.94 -28.74 22.92
CA ILE A 148 52.37 -29.19 21.64
C ILE A 148 51.13 -30.08 21.88
N GLY A 149 51.19 -31.03 22.83
CA GLY A 149 50.02 -31.85 23.19
C GLY A 149 48.83 -31.01 23.69
N SER A 150 49.09 -30.00 24.52
CA SER A 150 48.06 -29.08 25.00
C SER A 150 47.45 -28.24 23.87
N ILE A 151 48.27 -27.77 22.91
CA ILE A 151 47.79 -27.01 21.74
C ILE A 151 46.92 -27.91 20.84
N VAL A 152 47.33 -29.15 20.57
CA VAL A 152 46.50 -30.08 19.76
C VAL A 152 45.16 -30.36 20.44
N VAL A 153 45.13 -30.57 21.76
CA VAL A 153 43.87 -30.76 22.49
C VAL A 153 42.99 -29.50 22.42
N LEU A 154 43.56 -28.30 22.60
CA LEU A 154 42.82 -27.04 22.46
C LEU A 154 42.28 -26.82 21.04
N VAL A 155 43.05 -27.17 20.00
CA VAL A 155 42.60 -27.09 18.59
C VAL A 155 41.48 -28.10 18.31
N CYS A 156 41.56 -29.33 18.83
CA CYS A 156 40.49 -30.31 18.71
C CYS A 156 39.21 -29.89 19.43
N ILE A 157 39.34 -29.28 20.62
CA ILE A 157 38.20 -28.72 21.37
C ILE A 157 37.60 -27.52 20.61
N GLY A 158 38.43 -26.61 20.11
CA GLY A 158 37.99 -25.46 19.31
C GLY A 158 37.28 -25.88 18.03
N ALA A 159 37.83 -26.84 17.28
CA ALA A 159 37.19 -27.41 16.08
C ALA A 159 35.87 -28.14 16.42
N GLY A 160 35.81 -28.82 17.57
CA GLY A 160 34.57 -29.43 18.09
C GLY A 160 33.50 -28.38 18.42
N ILE A 161 33.88 -27.29 19.09
CA ILE A 161 32.98 -26.16 19.39
C ILE A 161 32.48 -25.49 18.11
N ILE A 162 33.37 -25.20 17.15
CA ILE A 162 33.01 -24.64 15.84
C ILE A 162 32.07 -25.60 15.09
N GLY A 163 32.34 -26.90 15.10
CA GLY A 163 31.46 -27.91 14.51
C GLY A 163 30.07 -27.97 15.16
N ILE A 164 30.00 -27.86 16.49
CA ILE A 164 28.73 -27.78 17.23
C ILE A 164 27.97 -26.49 16.87
N ILE A 165 28.66 -25.33 16.84
CA ILE A 165 28.07 -24.05 16.45
C ILE A 165 27.52 -24.12 15.02
N LEU A 166 28.27 -24.68 14.06
CA LEU A 166 27.81 -24.85 12.68
C LEU A 166 26.59 -25.80 12.58
N VAL A 167 26.55 -26.87 13.37
CA VAL A 167 25.38 -27.78 13.43
C VAL A 167 24.16 -27.11 14.07
N VAL A 168 24.36 -26.26 15.09
CA VAL A 168 23.29 -25.46 15.72
C VAL A 168 22.75 -24.42 14.74
N LEU A 169 23.63 -23.64 14.10
CA LEU A 169 23.26 -22.67 13.06
C LEU A 169 22.49 -23.35 11.91
N HIS A 170 22.99 -24.47 11.40
CA HIS A 170 22.33 -25.22 10.32
C HIS A 170 21.02 -25.92 10.74
N ARG A 171 20.72 -26.03 12.06
CA ARG A 171 19.40 -26.42 12.57
C ARG A 171 18.46 -25.24 12.77
N ILE A 172 18.97 -24.08 13.18
CA ILE A 172 18.20 -22.83 13.27
C ILE A 172 17.68 -22.44 11.88
N ASP A 173 18.52 -22.55 10.86
CA ASP A 173 18.23 -22.28 9.44
C ASP A 173 17.19 -23.26 8.83
N LYS A 174 16.90 -24.38 9.51
CA LYS A 174 15.84 -25.35 9.14
C LYS A 174 14.54 -25.17 9.92
N SER A 175 14.45 -24.17 10.80
CA SER A 175 13.19 -23.84 11.44
C SER A 175 12.19 -23.31 10.39
N PRO A 176 10.96 -23.86 10.31
CA PRO A 176 10.00 -23.40 9.30
C PRO A 176 9.62 -21.94 9.60
N SER A 177 9.64 -21.10 8.56
CA SER A 177 9.30 -19.68 8.68
C SER A 177 7.90 -19.49 9.28
N PRO A 178 7.60 -18.33 9.92
CA PRO A 178 6.28 -18.04 10.47
C PRO A 178 5.13 -18.28 9.46
N LYS A 179 5.40 -17.96 8.19
CA LYS A 179 4.49 -18.17 7.06
C LYS A 179 4.22 -19.64 6.75
N GLU A 180 5.26 -20.47 6.79
CA GLU A 180 5.16 -21.92 6.59
C GLU A 180 4.49 -22.61 7.79
N LYS A 181 4.73 -22.15 9.03
CA LYS A 181 4.03 -22.62 10.23
C LYS A 181 2.54 -22.27 10.19
N ALA A 182 2.20 -21.01 9.93
CA ALA A 182 0.82 -20.54 9.80
C ALA A 182 0.06 -21.24 8.68
N TRP A 183 0.72 -21.47 7.53
CA TRP A 183 0.15 -22.24 6.42
C TRP A 183 -0.28 -23.65 6.88
N ARG A 184 0.61 -24.38 7.57
CA ARG A 184 0.31 -25.72 8.10
C ARG A 184 -0.77 -25.69 9.18
N ALA A 185 -0.70 -24.77 10.13
CA ALA A 185 -1.67 -24.60 11.21
C ALA A 185 -3.09 -24.26 10.69
N SER A 186 -3.19 -23.55 9.57
CA SER A 186 -4.48 -23.23 8.96
C SER A 186 -5.24 -24.44 8.41
N HIS A 187 -4.53 -25.53 8.08
CA HIS A 187 -5.01 -26.64 7.24
C HIS A 187 -5.54 -26.20 5.86
N SER A 188 -5.08 -25.06 5.35
CA SER A 188 -5.33 -24.66 3.96
C SER A 188 -4.54 -25.54 3.00
N ASN A 189 -5.08 -25.74 1.80
CA ASN A 189 -4.34 -26.29 0.68
C ASN A 189 -4.61 -25.45 -0.58
N ASP A 190 -3.78 -25.64 -1.61
CA ASP A 190 -4.04 -25.04 -2.91
C ASP A 190 -5.34 -25.62 -3.47
N GLY A 191 -6.38 -24.78 -3.60
CA GLY A 191 -7.74 -25.20 -3.97
C GLY A 191 -8.76 -25.26 -2.83
N ASP A 192 -8.34 -25.14 -1.57
CA ASP A 192 -9.19 -24.92 -0.39
C ASP A 192 -8.45 -24.00 0.60
N LEU A 193 -8.39 -22.70 0.30
CA LEU A 193 -7.75 -21.70 1.18
C LEU A 193 -8.73 -21.30 2.28
N ARG A 194 -8.32 -21.44 3.55
CA ARG A 194 -9.14 -21.18 4.73
C ARG A 194 -8.80 -19.81 5.31
N LEU A 195 -9.36 -18.75 4.72
CA LEU A 195 -8.95 -17.37 5.04
C LEU A 195 -9.08 -17.01 6.53
N PRO A 196 -10.15 -17.41 7.28
CA PRO A 196 -10.26 -17.14 8.71
C PRO A 196 -9.15 -17.76 9.59
N ARG A 197 -8.34 -18.67 9.04
CA ARG A 197 -7.19 -19.29 9.72
C ARG A 197 -5.82 -18.81 9.20
N LEU A 198 -5.81 -17.95 8.19
CA LEU A 198 -4.60 -17.33 7.62
C LEU A 198 -4.50 -15.85 7.99
N TYR A 199 -5.64 -15.16 8.04
CA TYR A 199 -5.79 -13.78 8.51
C TYR A 199 -5.95 -13.72 10.03
N PRO A 200 -5.79 -12.55 10.66
CA PRO A 200 -6.06 -12.38 12.08
C PRO A 200 -7.54 -12.60 12.43
N ALA A 201 -7.82 -12.79 13.72
CA ALA A 201 -9.19 -12.74 14.24
C ALA A 201 -9.81 -11.35 14.02
N LEU A 202 -11.14 -11.26 14.08
CA LEU A 202 -11.85 -9.97 14.05
C LEU A 202 -11.81 -9.32 15.45
N GLU A 203 -11.69 -7.99 15.48
CA GLU A 203 -11.72 -7.23 16.74
C GLU A 203 -12.99 -7.51 17.55
N LYS A 204 -12.91 -7.33 18.87
CA LYS A 204 -14.07 -7.46 19.79
C LYS A 204 -15.25 -6.56 19.41
N GLY A 205 -15.01 -5.45 18.70
CA GLY A 205 -16.03 -4.52 18.20
C GLY A 205 -16.57 -4.83 16.79
N ALA A 206 -16.11 -5.89 16.13
CA ALA A 206 -16.67 -6.35 14.86
C ALA A 206 -18.06 -6.97 15.09
N SER A 207 -19.00 -6.69 14.19
CA SER A 207 -20.38 -7.14 14.29
C SER A 207 -20.52 -8.66 14.18
N GLU A 208 -21.53 -9.22 14.83
CA GLU A 208 -21.87 -10.65 14.71
C GLU A 208 -22.29 -11.04 13.28
N ASP A 209 -22.93 -10.12 12.56
CA ASP A 209 -23.22 -10.27 11.13
C ASP A 209 -21.91 -10.44 10.34
N CYS A 210 -20.88 -9.62 10.62
CA CYS A 210 -19.59 -9.76 9.97
C CYS A 210 -18.85 -11.03 10.37
N ARG A 211 -18.83 -11.35 11.67
CA ARG A 211 -18.17 -12.56 12.22
C ARG A 211 -18.72 -13.82 11.55
N SER A 212 -20.04 -13.99 11.60
CA SER A 212 -20.72 -15.12 10.97
C SER A 212 -20.57 -15.13 9.44
N THR A 213 -20.55 -13.96 8.78
CA THR A 213 -20.31 -13.86 7.34
C THR A 213 -18.88 -14.28 6.98
N TRP A 214 -17.87 -13.77 7.69
CA TRP A 214 -16.46 -14.10 7.50
C TRP A 214 -16.21 -15.60 7.70
N GLU A 215 -16.65 -16.16 8.83
CA GLU A 215 -16.50 -17.59 9.12
C GLU A 215 -17.24 -18.48 8.10
N LYS A 216 -18.40 -18.06 7.60
CA LYS A 216 -19.21 -18.86 6.67
C LYS A 216 -18.72 -18.81 5.22
N TYR A 217 -18.40 -17.61 4.71
CA TYR A 217 -18.12 -17.41 3.28
C TYR A 217 -16.63 -17.40 2.95
N ALA A 218 -15.75 -17.14 3.92
CA ALA A 218 -14.30 -17.15 3.70
C ALA A 218 -13.63 -18.48 4.09
N TRP A 219 -14.39 -19.44 4.63
CA TRP A 219 -13.88 -20.76 5.05
C TRP A 219 -13.26 -21.57 3.91
N THR A 220 -13.78 -21.44 2.69
CA THR A 220 -13.29 -22.16 1.51
C THR A 220 -13.15 -21.22 0.30
N LEU A 221 -11.92 -20.97 -0.12
CA LEU A 221 -11.63 -20.24 -1.35
C LEU A 221 -10.88 -21.14 -2.34
N ASN A 222 -11.56 -21.51 -3.43
CA ASN A 222 -11.08 -22.44 -4.45
C ASN A 222 -10.02 -21.83 -5.39
N CYS A 223 -8.90 -21.38 -4.83
CA CYS A 223 -7.78 -20.74 -5.52
C CYS A 223 -6.45 -21.37 -5.12
N HIS A 224 -5.44 -21.27 -5.98
CA HIS A 224 -4.05 -21.50 -5.58
C HIS A 224 -3.55 -20.35 -4.70
N ARG A 225 -2.77 -20.64 -3.65
CA ARG A 225 -2.37 -19.74 -2.56
C ARG A 225 -1.65 -18.47 -2.97
N MET A 226 -1.07 -18.43 -4.17
CA MET A 226 -0.41 -17.23 -4.69
C MET A 226 -1.37 -16.06 -4.98
N ILE A 227 -2.68 -16.28 -5.05
CA ILE A 227 -3.66 -15.16 -5.01
C ILE A 227 -3.58 -14.33 -3.71
N LEU A 228 -3.00 -14.90 -2.66
CA LEU A 228 -2.79 -14.23 -1.38
C LEU A 228 -1.51 -13.37 -1.36
N SER A 229 -0.59 -13.50 -2.34
CA SER A 229 0.73 -12.88 -2.27
C SER A 229 0.67 -11.35 -2.46
N PRO A 230 1.02 -10.52 -1.45
CA PRO A 230 0.99 -9.06 -1.59
C PRO A 230 2.09 -8.50 -2.49
N ALA A 231 3.16 -9.26 -2.77
CA ALA A 231 4.24 -8.86 -3.70
C ALA A 231 3.71 -8.57 -5.12
N LEU A 232 2.59 -9.19 -5.51
CA LEU A 232 1.91 -8.92 -6.77
C LEU A 232 1.13 -7.59 -6.79
N ASP A 233 1.02 -6.86 -5.67
CA ASP A 233 0.17 -5.67 -5.60
C ASP A 233 0.86 -4.41 -6.16
N ASN A 234 2.12 -4.16 -5.78
CA ASN A 234 2.85 -2.94 -6.15
C ASN A 234 3.53 -3.00 -7.52
N GLY A 235 3.70 -4.20 -8.07
CA GLY A 235 4.47 -4.40 -9.30
C GLY A 235 5.99 -4.34 -9.08
N ASP A 236 6.44 -4.58 -7.85
CA ASP A 236 7.87 -4.66 -7.52
C ASP A 236 8.44 -6.02 -7.94
N VAL A 237 9.55 -5.97 -8.68
CA VAL A 237 10.23 -7.16 -9.22
C VAL A 237 11.01 -7.89 -8.12
N ASN A 238 11.57 -7.15 -7.16
CA ASN A 238 12.37 -7.71 -6.07
C ASN A 238 11.46 -8.43 -5.06
N GLU A 239 10.36 -7.81 -4.65
CA GLU A 239 9.37 -8.46 -3.76
C GLU A 239 8.84 -9.77 -4.38
N VAL A 240 8.61 -9.80 -5.69
CA VAL A 240 8.12 -11.01 -6.40
C VAL A 240 9.20 -12.10 -6.48
N LYS A 241 10.48 -11.73 -6.62
CA LYS A 241 11.60 -12.69 -6.56
C LYS A 241 11.76 -13.26 -5.14
N GLU A 242 11.75 -12.41 -4.12
CA GLU A 242 11.89 -12.77 -2.71
C GLU A 242 10.77 -13.71 -2.24
N GLU A 243 9.51 -13.35 -2.50
CA GLU A 243 8.33 -14.17 -2.18
C GLU A 243 8.12 -15.35 -3.15
N ARG A 244 9.02 -15.53 -4.12
CA ARG A 244 9.00 -16.58 -5.15
C ARG A 244 7.65 -16.65 -5.89
N ALA A 245 7.05 -15.49 -6.17
CA ALA A 245 5.68 -15.33 -6.65
C ALA A 245 5.57 -15.16 -8.18
N ASP A 246 6.38 -15.90 -8.96
CA ASP A 246 6.48 -15.78 -10.43
C ASP A 246 5.08 -15.73 -11.13
N PRO A 247 4.68 -14.58 -11.71
CA PRO A 247 3.34 -14.41 -12.23
C PRO A 247 2.99 -15.33 -13.40
N HIS A 248 3.98 -15.71 -14.21
CA HIS A 248 3.81 -16.66 -15.30
C HIS A 248 3.60 -18.07 -14.73
N ALA A 249 4.45 -18.51 -13.79
CA ALA A 249 4.37 -19.85 -13.20
C ALA A 249 3.02 -20.12 -12.51
N TYR A 250 2.43 -19.11 -11.87
CA TYR A 250 1.17 -19.25 -11.11
C TYR A 250 -0.09 -18.90 -11.88
N THR A 251 0.01 -18.38 -13.11
CA THR A 251 -1.17 -18.01 -13.92
C THR A 251 -2.10 -19.21 -14.14
N GLU A 252 -1.58 -20.42 -14.45
CA GLU A 252 -2.43 -21.62 -14.61
C GLU A 252 -3.18 -22.04 -13.33
N GLY A 253 -2.54 -21.87 -12.16
CA GLY A 253 -3.11 -22.26 -10.86
C GLY A 253 -4.12 -21.26 -10.30
N VAL A 254 -3.93 -19.96 -10.57
CA VAL A 254 -4.80 -18.89 -10.06
C VAL A 254 -5.93 -18.58 -11.02
N CYS A 255 -5.67 -18.48 -12.33
CA CYS A 255 -6.62 -18.00 -13.34
C CYS A 255 -7.62 -19.07 -13.81
N THR A 256 -8.29 -19.70 -12.83
CA THR A 256 -9.33 -20.69 -13.04
C THR A 256 -10.72 -20.08 -12.82
N ASP A 257 -11.70 -20.59 -13.58
CA ASP A 257 -13.12 -20.33 -13.40
C ASP A 257 -13.61 -20.52 -11.95
N GLN A 258 -13.06 -21.52 -11.26
CA GLN A 258 -13.44 -21.84 -9.88
C GLN A 258 -12.95 -20.77 -8.90
N CYS A 259 -11.73 -20.28 -9.09
CA CYS A 259 -11.16 -19.18 -8.29
C CYS A 259 -11.93 -17.87 -8.51
N GLN A 260 -12.25 -17.50 -9.76
CA GLN A 260 -13.08 -16.31 -9.99
C GLN A 260 -14.46 -16.42 -9.34
N LYS A 261 -15.10 -17.61 -9.42
CA LYS A 261 -16.43 -17.85 -8.84
C LYS A 261 -16.39 -17.87 -7.31
N SER A 262 -15.32 -18.36 -6.67
CA SER A 262 -15.18 -18.33 -5.21
C SER A 262 -14.92 -16.90 -4.70
N ILE A 263 -14.04 -16.12 -5.33
CA ILE A 263 -13.81 -14.71 -4.98
C ILE A 263 -15.09 -13.87 -5.16
N ARG A 264 -15.85 -14.08 -6.25
CA ARG A 264 -17.15 -13.40 -6.46
C ARG A 264 -18.21 -13.79 -5.43
N ARG A 265 -18.21 -15.03 -4.94
CA ARG A 265 -19.08 -15.48 -3.85
C ARG A 265 -18.68 -14.92 -2.49
N LEU A 266 -17.44 -14.45 -2.34
CA LEU A 266 -16.95 -13.78 -1.13
C LEU A 266 -17.32 -12.28 -1.12
N ASP A 267 -17.13 -11.58 -2.24
CA ASP A 267 -17.29 -10.12 -2.32
C ASP A 267 -18.68 -9.60 -1.92
N THR A 268 -19.78 -10.14 -2.48
CA THR A 268 -21.13 -9.64 -2.15
C THR A 268 -21.53 -9.89 -0.69
N PRO A 269 -21.35 -11.09 -0.09
CA PRO A 269 -21.60 -11.27 1.34
C PRO A 269 -20.75 -10.36 2.21
N MET A 270 -19.44 -10.20 1.94
CA MET A 270 -18.60 -9.32 2.75
C MET A 270 -19.09 -7.87 2.72
N ARG A 271 -19.44 -7.33 1.54
CA ARG A 271 -19.97 -5.95 1.42
C ARG A 271 -21.27 -5.73 2.19
N ASN A 272 -22.07 -6.77 2.37
CA ASN A 272 -23.37 -6.68 3.03
C ASN A 272 -23.26 -6.93 4.55
N GLY A 273 -22.46 -7.90 4.97
CA GLY A 273 -22.33 -8.33 6.37
C GLY A 273 -21.21 -7.64 7.16
N CYS A 274 -20.16 -7.16 6.49
CA CYS A 274 -18.99 -6.50 7.10
C CYS A 274 -18.90 -5.02 6.69
N ASN A 275 -20.02 -4.30 6.73
CA ASN A 275 -20.14 -2.93 6.21
C ASN A 275 -19.79 -1.83 7.24
N ARG A 276 -19.48 -2.19 8.49
CA ARG A 276 -19.14 -1.23 9.55
C ARG A 276 -17.63 -1.04 9.61
N ARG A 277 -17.18 0.17 9.91
CA ARG A 277 -15.75 0.49 10.08
C ARG A 277 -15.06 -0.35 11.18
N THR A 278 -15.82 -0.83 12.16
CA THR A 278 -15.33 -1.72 13.24
C THR A 278 -15.23 -3.18 12.83
N ASP A 279 -15.69 -3.57 11.63
CA ASP A 279 -15.58 -4.92 11.07
C ASP A 279 -14.15 -5.16 10.50
N ARG A 280 -13.15 -5.06 11.39
CA ARG A 280 -11.72 -5.06 11.07
C ARG A 280 -10.93 -6.10 11.87
N PHE A 281 -9.71 -6.41 11.44
CA PHE A 281 -8.87 -7.45 12.04
C PHE A 281 -8.06 -6.98 13.25
N GLU A 282 -7.91 -7.86 14.24
CA GLU A 282 -7.12 -7.65 15.47
C GLU A 282 -5.62 -7.89 15.21
N MET A 283 -4.92 -6.86 14.72
CA MET A 283 -3.49 -6.94 14.40
C MET A 283 -2.57 -7.12 15.63
N GLY A 284 -3.02 -6.70 16.82
CA GLY A 284 -2.21 -6.69 18.04
C GLY A 284 -1.73 -8.07 18.46
N ASN A 285 -2.60 -9.08 18.38
CA ASN A 285 -2.30 -10.46 18.77
C ASN A 285 -1.88 -11.37 17.59
N TYR A 286 -2.02 -10.92 16.34
CA TYR A 286 -1.62 -11.69 15.16
C TYR A 286 -0.14 -12.10 15.24
N GLY A 287 0.16 -13.37 14.98
CA GLY A 287 1.52 -13.91 14.93
C GLY A 287 2.32 -13.89 16.23
N LYS A 288 1.72 -13.56 17.40
CA LYS A 288 2.42 -13.61 18.70
C LYS A 288 2.88 -15.03 19.08
N ASP A 289 2.19 -16.04 18.58
CA ASP A 289 2.50 -17.46 18.68
C ASP A 289 3.54 -17.93 17.65
N GLY A 290 4.14 -17.00 16.89
CA GLY A 290 5.06 -17.31 15.79
C GLY A 290 4.36 -17.79 14.51
N ASN A 291 3.02 -17.73 14.43
CA ASN A 291 2.24 -18.16 13.26
C ASN A 291 1.60 -16.95 12.56
N ALA A 292 2.38 -16.27 11.71
CA ALA A 292 1.87 -15.22 10.83
C ALA A 292 2.06 -15.63 9.36
N TYR A 293 0.97 -15.73 8.59
CA TYR A 293 1.05 -16.00 7.15
C TYR A 293 1.45 -14.76 6.35
N PHE A 294 1.02 -13.59 6.84
CA PHE A 294 1.33 -12.28 6.29
C PHE A 294 2.23 -11.51 7.26
N ASP A 295 3.06 -10.62 6.73
CA ASP A 295 3.60 -9.50 7.49
C ASP A 295 2.43 -8.64 8.01
N LYS A 296 2.48 -8.23 9.29
CA LYS A 296 1.49 -7.35 9.93
C LYS A 296 1.22 -6.08 9.14
N HIS A 297 2.22 -5.54 8.46
CA HIS A 297 2.12 -4.32 7.65
C HIS A 297 1.53 -4.54 6.25
N ARG A 298 1.41 -5.81 5.82
CA ARG A 298 0.89 -6.23 4.50
C ARG A 298 -0.49 -6.90 4.56
N VAL A 299 -1.11 -7.02 5.74
CA VAL A 299 -2.48 -7.53 5.90
C VAL A 299 -3.50 -6.48 5.45
N ASP A 300 -4.52 -6.90 4.71
CA ASP A 300 -5.72 -6.10 4.46
C ASP A 300 -6.42 -5.70 5.79
N GLU A 301 -7.08 -4.55 5.84
CA GLU A 301 -7.69 -4.01 7.09
C GLU A 301 -8.81 -4.88 7.70
N GLY A 302 -9.53 -5.63 6.87
CA GLY A 302 -10.71 -6.40 7.29
C GLY A 302 -11.32 -7.21 6.14
N PRO A 303 -12.38 -8.00 6.39
CA PRO A 303 -12.96 -8.94 5.41
C PRO A 303 -13.36 -8.34 4.06
N VAL A 304 -13.96 -7.13 4.04
CA VAL A 304 -14.29 -6.42 2.79
C VAL A 304 -13.04 -6.06 1.99
N HIS A 305 -11.97 -5.66 2.69
CA HIS A 305 -10.70 -5.31 2.07
C HIS A 305 -10.02 -6.55 1.48
N VAL A 306 -10.05 -7.69 2.18
CA VAL A 306 -9.58 -8.99 1.63
C VAL A 306 -10.34 -9.35 0.35
N ALA A 307 -11.68 -9.34 0.39
CA ALA A 307 -12.47 -9.72 -0.79
C ALA A 307 -12.21 -8.80 -2.00
N ARG A 308 -12.05 -7.49 -1.76
CA ARG A 308 -11.67 -6.51 -2.78
C ARG A 308 -10.26 -6.77 -3.33
N SER A 309 -9.26 -6.92 -2.45
CA SER A 309 -7.87 -7.18 -2.82
C SER A 309 -7.72 -8.47 -3.62
N LEU A 310 -8.43 -9.55 -3.25
CA LEU A 310 -8.44 -10.79 -4.02
C LEU A 310 -9.04 -10.61 -5.42
N MET A 311 -10.12 -9.84 -5.56
CA MET A 311 -10.70 -9.54 -6.88
C MET A 311 -9.74 -8.72 -7.74
N GLU A 312 -9.14 -7.66 -7.19
CA GLU A 312 -8.20 -6.80 -7.88
C GLU A 312 -6.92 -7.56 -8.31
N ARG A 313 -6.39 -8.44 -7.44
CA ARG A 313 -5.28 -9.35 -7.78
C ARG A 313 -5.66 -10.33 -8.88
N TYR A 314 -6.85 -10.94 -8.79
CA TYR A 314 -7.34 -11.86 -9.82
C TYR A 314 -7.48 -11.13 -11.17
N ASP A 315 -8.18 -10.00 -11.21
CA ASP A 315 -8.42 -9.26 -12.44
C ASP A 315 -7.12 -8.71 -13.06
N SER A 316 -6.12 -8.33 -12.25
CA SER A 316 -4.80 -7.94 -12.78
C SER A 316 -3.98 -9.13 -13.28
N LEU A 317 -3.84 -10.20 -12.48
CA LEU A 317 -3.05 -11.39 -12.85
C LEU A 317 -3.65 -12.11 -14.07
N CYS A 318 -4.98 -12.18 -14.14
CA CYS A 318 -5.73 -12.96 -15.11
C CYS A 318 -6.26 -12.16 -16.31
N ALA A 319 -5.95 -10.86 -16.41
CA ALA A 319 -6.22 -10.05 -17.60
C ALA A 319 -5.59 -10.69 -18.85
N ARG A 320 -6.39 -10.88 -19.90
CA ARG A 320 -5.93 -11.44 -21.19
C ARG A 320 -6.02 -10.40 -22.32
N PRO A 321 -5.11 -10.43 -23.31
CA PRO A 321 -5.24 -9.60 -24.50
C PRO A 321 -6.49 -9.98 -25.33
N PRO A 322 -7.10 -9.04 -26.08
CA PRO A 322 -8.32 -9.29 -26.86
C PRO A 322 -8.14 -10.20 -28.08
N LYS A 323 -6.90 -10.57 -28.43
CA LYS A 323 -6.58 -11.62 -29.42
C LYS A 323 -6.09 -12.86 -28.67
N SER A 324 -6.70 -14.01 -28.94
CA SER A 324 -6.49 -15.28 -28.21
C SER A 324 -5.15 -15.99 -28.52
N GLN A 325 -4.05 -15.26 -28.64
CA GLN A 325 -2.75 -15.75 -29.11
C GLN A 325 -1.63 -15.67 -28.06
N GLY A 326 -1.96 -15.46 -26.78
CA GLY A 326 -0.97 -15.41 -25.71
C GLY A 326 -1.56 -15.73 -24.34
N ASP A 327 -0.67 -15.84 -23.36
CA ASP A 327 -0.98 -15.95 -21.93
C ASP A 327 -1.60 -14.66 -21.37
N THR A 328 -1.70 -14.54 -20.05
CA THR A 328 -2.17 -13.30 -19.40
C THR A 328 -1.20 -12.16 -19.66
N CYS A 329 -1.70 -10.92 -19.65
CA CYS A 329 -0.85 -9.74 -19.83
C CYS A 329 0.23 -9.62 -18.75
N THR A 330 -0.03 -10.14 -17.55
CA THR A 330 0.94 -10.18 -16.46
C THR A 330 2.07 -11.19 -16.74
N ALA A 331 1.74 -12.35 -17.30
CA ALA A 331 2.74 -13.31 -17.78
C ALA A 331 3.54 -12.77 -18.99
N GLU A 332 2.89 -12.09 -19.94
CA GLU A 332 3.58 -11.46 -21.09
C GLU A 332 4.58 -10.39 -20.62
N LEU A 333 4.18 -9.50 -19.71
CA LEU A 333 5.05 -8.45 -19.15
C LEU A 333 6.23 -9.03 -18.36
N TRP A 334 5.99 -10.07 -17.56
CA TRP A 334 7.03 -10.78 -16.82
C TRP A 334 8.04 -11.44 -17.76
N MET A 335 7.55 -12.23 -18.73
CA MET A 335 8.41 -12.97 -19.65
C MET A 335 9.13 -12.08 -20.67
N ARG A 336 8.55 -10.96 -21.10
CA ARG A 336 9.19 -10.05 -22.08
C ARG A 336 10.11 -9.02 -21.46
N TRP A 337 9.82 -8.55 -20.24
CA TRP A 337 10.48 -7.38 -19.66
C TRP A 337 10.95 -7.57 -18.21
N GLY A 338 10.60 -8.67 -17.54
CA GLY A 338 10.82 -8.84 -16.10
C GLY A 338 9.86 -8.03 -15.23
N ILE A 339 8.77 -7.49 -15.80
CA ILE A 339 7.89 -6.51 -15.16
C ILE A 339 6.63 -7.16 -14.60
N VAL A 340 6.23 -6.74 -13.41
CA VAL A 340 5.01 -7.21 -12.75
C VAL A 340 3.86 -6.20 -12.95
N ASN A 341 2.73 -6.67 -13.46
CA ASN A 341 1.50 -5.90 -13.60
C ASN A 341 0.75 -5.81 -12.27
N GLY A 342 1.25 -4.97 -11.36
CA GLY A 342 0.65 -4.74 -10.05
C GLY A 342 -0.78 -4.18 -10.13
N LYS A 343 -1.64 -4.55 -9.17
CA LYS A 343 -2.98 -3.94 -9.04
C LYS A 343 -2.91 -2.46 -8.64
N ASN A 344 -1.85 -2.04 -7.95
CA ASN A 344 -1.61 -0.65 -7.54
C ASN A 344 -0.98 0.16 -8.69
N VAL A 345 -1.77 0.45 -9.72
CA VAL A 345 -1.35 1.13 -10.97
C VAL A 345 -0.74 2.55 -10.75
N ARG A 346 -0.83 3.09 -9.53
CA ARG A 346 -0.24 4.39 -9.12
C ARG A 346 1.24 4.29 -8.74
N GLN A 347 1.74 3.09 -8.45
CA GLN A 347 3.17 2.88 -8.23
C GLN A 347 3.93 2.95 -9.57
N MET A 348 5.12 3.54 -9.55
CA MET A 348 5.97 3.66 -10.75
C MET A 348 6.85 2.42 -10.99
N ASN A 349 6.91 1.50 -10.03
CA ASN A 349 7.64 0.23 -10.09
C ASN A 349 7.49 -0.48 -11.45
N GLY A 350 8.61 -0.97 -11.97
CA GLY A 350 8.74 -1.60 -13.29
C GLY A 350 8.93 -0.63 -14.47
N LEU A 351 8.73 0.68 -14.32
CA LEU A 351 8.99 1.62 -15.43
C LEU A 351 10.48 1.73 -15.75
N ASP A 352 11.33 1.88 -14.74
CA ASP A 352 12.77 2.03 -14.95
C ASP A 352 13.39 0.71 -15.45
N GLU A 353 12.86 -0.45 -15.02
CA GLU A 353 13.18 -1.76 -15.61
C GLU A 353 12.81 -1.82 -17.11
N PHE A 354 11.64 -1.31 -17.51
CA PHE A 354 11.29 -1.19 -18.93
C PHE A 354 12.27 -0.28 -19.69
N LEU A 355 12.62 0.87 -19.12
CA LEU A 355 13.54 1.82 -19.73
C LEU A 355 14.97 1.28 -19.85
N ASN A 356 15.42 0.46 -18.88
CA ASN A 356 16.71 -0.22 -18.89
C ASN A 356 16.72 -1.36 -19.92
N LYS A 357 15.69 -2.23 -19.92
CA LYS A 357 15.53 -3.33 -20.91
C LYS A 357 15.31 -2.85 -22.34
N THR A 358 15.13 -1.54 -22.56
CA THR A 358 15.00 -0.90 -23.87
C THR A 358 16.02 0.23 -24.08
N ALA A 359 17.08 0.30 -23.25
CA ALA A 359 18.11 1.32 -23.37
C ALA A 359 19.06 1.08 -24.56
N GLU A 360 19.26 -0.19 -24.93
CA GLU A 360 20.11 -0.63 -26.04
C GLU A 360 19.27 -1.28 -27.14
N GLU A 361 19.81 -1.31 -28.37
CA GLU A 361 19.15 -1.98 -29.50
C GLU A 361 19.40 -3.49 -29.41
N ASP A 362 18.39 -4.23 -28.97
CA ASP A 362 18.40 -5.68 -28.76
C ASP A 362 17.23 -6.33 -29.53
N ALA A 363 17.47 -7.48 -30.13
CA ALA A 363 16.49 -8.21 -30.93
C ALA A 363 16.61 -9.73 -30.68
N PRO A 364 16.37 -10.20 -29.44
CA PRO A 364 16.62 -11.58 -29.09
C PRO A 364 15.60 -12.47 -29.79
N GLU A 365 16.11 -13.49 -30.46
CA GLU A 365 15.28 -14.46 -31.17
C GLU A 365 14.37 -15.22 -30.20
N GLY A 366 13.21 -15.66 -30.70
CA GLY A 366 12.23 -16.35 -29.88
C GLY A 366 12.72 -17.74 -29.51
N ASN A 367 13.07 -17.95 -28.24
CA ASN A 367 13.55 -19.23 -27.73
C ASN A 367 12.40 -20.10 -27.19
N ARG A 368 12.69 -21.39 -26.98
CA ARG A 368 11.82 -22.29 -26.21
C ARG A 368 12.43 -22.48 -24.83
N GLU A 369 11.70 -22.08 -23.80
CA GLU A 369 12.10 -22.26 -22.41
C GLU A 369 11.21 -23.29 -21.73
N THR A 370 11.82 -24.26 -21.05
CA THR A 370 11.09 -25.17 -20.17
C THR A 370 10.89 -24.48 -18.82
N LYS A 371 9.73 -23.84 -18.62
CA LYS A 371 9.36 -23.27 -17.31
C LYS A 371 8.54 -24.27 -16.49
N ALA A 372 8.64 -24.15 -15.18
CA ALA A 372 7.68 -24.80 -14.28
C ALA A 372 6.38 -23.97 -14.26
N SER A 373 5.25 -24.62 -14.50
CA SER A 373 3.93 -24.07 -14.20
C SER A 373 3.37 -24.75 -12.96
N VAL A 374 2.64 -24.00 -12.14
CA VAL A 374 2.03 -24.50 -10.92
C VAL A 374 0.52 -24.46 -11.06
N LYS A 375 -0.08 -25.64 -10.88
CA LYS A 375 -1.51 -25.88 -10.89
C LYS A 375 -1.98 -26.07 -9.46
N VAL A 376 -3.29 -25.92 -9.25
CA VAL A 376 -3.95 -26.10 -7.95
C VAL A 376 -3.51 -27.39 -7.24
N ASN A 377 -3.39 -28.51 -7.98
CA ASN A 377 -3.02 -29.81 -7.42
C ASN A 377 -1.64 -30.35 -7.88
N GLY A 378 -0.67 -29.48 -8.17
CA GLY A 378 0.71 -29.93 -8.46
C GLY A 378 1.52 -29.02 -9.38
N LYS A 379 2.71 -29.48 -9.78
CA LYS A 379 3.59 -28.77 -10.70
C LYS A 379 3.65 -29.50 -12.04
N SER A 380 3.52 -28.77 -13.14
CA SER A 380 3.88 -29.23 -14.48
C SER A 380 5.13 -28.51 -14.98
N LYS A 381 5.80 -29.06 -15.99
CA LYS A 381 6.74 -28.31 -16.81
C LYS A 381 6.10 -28.14 -18.19
N SER A 382 6.10 -26.91 -18.70
CA SER A 382 5.65 -26.60 -20.05
C SER A 382 6.82 -25.99 -20.83
N ASN A 383 6.94 -26.38 -22.10
CA ASN A 383 7.83 -25.70 -23.03
C ASN A 383 7.06 -24.50 -23.56
N ILE A 384 7.36 -23.32 -23.02
CA ILE A 384 6.82 -22.06 -23.51
C ILE A 384 7.68 -21.53 -24.65
N MET A 385 7.07 -20.83 -25.58
CA MET A 385 7.79 -20.09 -26.61
C MET A 385 7.82 -18.64 -26.18
N VAL A 386 8.98 -18.16 -25.74
CA VAL A 386 9.19 -16.73 -25.54
C VAL A 386 9.20 -16.11 -26.94
N SER A 387 8.31 -15.15 -27.18
CA SER A 387 8.27 -14.50 -28.49
C SER A 387 9.56 -13.71 -28.71
N SER A 388 10.10 -13.74 -29.93
CA SER A 388 11.10 -12.75 -30.36
C SER A 388 10.56 -11.35 -30.09
N ARG A 389 11.39 -10.49 -29.50
CA ARG A 389 11.07 -9.07 -29.28
C ARG A 389 12.10 -8.22 -30.03
N THR A 390 11.75 -6.97 -30.29
CA THR A 390 12.74 -5.92 -30.56
C THR A 390 12.64 -4.91 -29.43
N ALA A 391 13.79 -4.40 -29.00
CA ALA A 391 13.95 -3.41 -27.96
C ALA A 391 14.92 -2.34 -28.46
N GLY A 392 14.72 -1.10 -28.04
CA GLY A 392 15.61 0.00 -28.38
C GLY A 392 15.10 1.36 -27.90
N PRO A 393 16.00 2.33 -27.67
CA PRO A 393 15.67 3.61 -27.07
C PRO A 393 15.05 4.60 -28.08
N LYS A 394 15.17 4.31 -29.38
CA LYS A 394 14.66 5.16 -30.46
C LYS A 394 13.14 5.03 -30.60
N VAL A 395 12.53 6.09 -31.11
CA VAL A 395 11.08 6.16 -31.35
C VAL A 395 10.63 5.03 -32.29
N GLY A 396 9.79 4.12 -31.80
CA GLY A 396 9.31 2.96 -32.55
C GLY A 396 10.26 1.77 -32.69
N ALA A 397 11.39 1.72 -31.98
CA ALA A 397 12.33 0.59 -32.04
C ALA A 397 11.86 -0.64 -31.25
N THR A 398 10.99 -0.46 -30.26
CA THR A 398 10.54 -1.51 -29.34
C THR A 398 9.19 -2.10 -29.77
N ASN A 399 9.11 -3.43 -29.92
CA ASN A 399 7.85 -4.15 -30.14
C ASN A 399 7.15 -4.45 -28.80
N CYS A 400 6.35 -3.48 -28.36
CA CYS A 400 5.65 -3.55 -27.07
C CYS A 400 4.47 -4.52 -27.03
N GLY A 401 3.86 -4.90 -28.15
CA GLY A 401 2.62 -5.69 -28.14
C GLY A 401 1.44 -5.01 -27.42
N PHE A 402 0.33 -5.73 -27.24
CA PHE A 402 -0.87 -5.17 -26.60
C PHE A 402 -0.68 -4.95 -25.09
N CYS A 403 -0.12 -5.92 -24.38
CA CYS A 403 -0.11 -5.91 -22.92
C CYS A 403 0.83 -4.85 -22.34
N THR A 404 2.00 -4.63 -22.95
CA THR A 404 2.91 -3.53 -22.56
C THR A 404 2.31 -2.16 -22.85
N LEU A 405 1.71 -1.95 -24.02
CA LEU A 405 1.02 -0.69 -24.34
C LEU A 405 -0.15 -0.41 -23.39
N ASN A 406 -0.97 -1.42 -23.08
CA ASN A 406 -2.08 -1.31 -22.13
C ASN A 406 -1.59 -1.07 -20.68
N TRP A 407 -0.43 -1.58 -20.29
CA TRP A 407 0.18 -1.30 -18.99
C TRP A 407 0.75 0.11 -18.91
N LEU A 408 1.51 0.56 -19.92
CA LEU A 408 1.99 1.94 -20.04
C LEU A 408 0.84 2.93 -20.07
N GLU A 409 -0.20 2.68 -20.88
CA GLU A 409 -1.37 3.55 -20.96
C GLU A 409 -2.15 3.60 -19.64
N ARG A 410 -2.31 2.47 -18.93
CA ARG A 410 -2.96 2.46 -17.60
C ARG A 410 -2.14 3.20 -16.55
N LYS A 411 -0.81 3.09 -16.53
CA LYS A 411 0.07 3.92 -15.68
C LYS A 411 -0.05 5.40 -16.05
N MET A 412 0.06 5.78 -17.32
CA MET A 412 -0.06 7.18 -17.73
C MET A 412 -1.43 7.78 -17.34
N ARG A 413 -2.50 6.97 -17.43
CA ARG A 413 -3.86 7.34 -17.00
C ARG A 413 -4.10 7.34 -15.49
N SER A 414 -3.19 6.79 -14.68
CA SER A 414 -3.33 6.70 -13.22
C SER A 414 -2.76 7.90 -12.47
N PHE A 415 -2.05 8.81 -13.15
CA PHE A 415 -1.55 10.05 -12.56
C PHE A 415 -2.63 10.80 -11.82
N GLU A 416 -2.34 11.13 -10.57
CA GLU A 416 -2.99 12.15 -9.77
C GLU A 416 -1.87 12.91 -9.04
N TYR A 417 -2.04 14.22 -8.86
CA TYR A 417 -1.04 15.07 -8.20
C TYR A 417 -0.72 14.55 -6.80
N GLY A 418 0.58 14.41 -6.51
CA GLY A 418 1.09 13.91 -5.23
C GLY A 418 0.97 12.40 -5.03
N GLU A 419 0.17 11.67 -5.81
CA GLU A 419 0.05 10.21 -5.66
C GLU A 419 1.17 9.43 -6.36
N MET A 420 1.78 9.98 -7.42
CA MET A 420 2.85 9.31 -8.16
C MET A 420 4.20 9.59 -7.48
N ILE A 421 4.81 8.55 -6.89
CA ILE A 421 6.15 8.59 -6.30
C ILE A 421 7.15 8.00 -7.30
N ASP A 422 8.31 8.65 -7.42
CA ASP A 422 9.50 8.11 -8.05
C ASP A 422 10.12 7.04 -7.14
N PRO A 423 10.32 5.79 -7.59
CA PRO A 423 10.72 4.70 -6.71
C PRO A 423 12.20 4.77 -6.31
N GLU A 424 13.04 5.46 -7.10
CA GLU A 424 14.47 5.63 -6.82
C GLU A 424 14.69 6.76 -5.82
N SER A 425 14.12 7.95 -6.10
CA SER A 425 14.33 9.12 -5.22
C SER A 425 13.35 9.18 -4.04
N GLY A 426 12.30 8.37 -4.06
CA GLY A 426 11.19 8.42 -3.13
C GLY A 426 10.33 9.69 -3.21
N ASN A 427 10.53 10.60 -4.17
CA ASN A 427 9.85 11.90 -4.21
C ASN A 427 8.62 11.91 -5.13
N GLU A 428 7.68 12.81 -4.86
CA GLU A 428 6.53 13.07 -5.71
C GLU A 428 6.95 13.55 -7.11
N LEU A 429 6.37 12.94 -8.16
CA LEU A 429 6.54 13.38 -9.54
C LEU A 429 5.53 14.48 -9.87
N GLY A 430 6.02 15.60 -10.40
CA GLY A 430 5.20 16.61 -11.04
C GLY A 430 4.55 16.07 -12.32
N LEU A 431 3.47 16.71 -12.80
CA LEU A 431 2.77 16.25 -14.00
C LEU A 431 3.67 16.31 -15.23
N LYS A 432 4.61 17.27 -15.29
CA LYS A 432 5.57 17.37 -16.38
C LYS A 432 6.57 16.21 -16.34
N ASP A 433 7.27 16.04 -15.22
CA ASP A 433 8.31 15.03 -15.07
C ASP A 433 7.73 13.61 -15.27
N PHE A 434 6.53 13.37 -14.75
CA PHE A 434 5.77 12.15 -15.00
C PHE A 434 5.41 11.98 -16.50
N SER A 435 4.86 13.02 -17.13
CA SER A 435 4.48 12.99 -18.54
C SER A 435 5.69 12.72 -19.43
N ASP A 436 6.83 13.35 -19.17
CA ASP A 436 8.06 13.18 -19.92
C ASP A 436 8.65 11.76 -19.73
N LYS A 437 8.66 11.22 -18.49
CA LYS A 437 9.05 9.81 -18.21
C LYS A 437 8.14 8.82 -18.96
N MET A 438 6.81 8.97 -18.83
CA MET A 438 5.86 8.05 -19.47
C MET A 438 5.88 8.17 -21.00
N LYS A 439 6.02 9.38 -21.54
CA LYS A 439 6.10 9.62 -22.98
C LYS A 439 7.38 9.02 -23.58
N ASN A 440 8.52 9.16 -22.92
CA ASN A 440 9.77 8.48 -23.31
C ASN A 440 9.57 6.97 -23.41
N ALA A 441 8.99 6.34 -22.39
CA ALA A 441 8.68 4.90 -22.42
C ALA A 441 7.70 4.53 -23.55
N MET A 442 6.62 5.30 -23.74
CA MET A 442 5.62 5.01 -24.76
C MET A 442 6.12 5.26 -26.20
N GLU A 443 6.94 6.28 -26.45
CA GLU A 443 7.44 6.59 -27.79
C GLU A 443 8.45 5.57 -28.30
N ARG A 444 9.13 4.81 -27.42
CA ARG A 444 9.93 3.62 -27.81
C ARG A 444 9.09 2.55 -28.51
N CYS A 445 7.82 2.41 -28.13
CA CYS A 445 6.90 1.46 -28.74
C CYS A 445 6.51 1.82 -30.19
N GLU A 446 6.13 0.82 -30.99
CA GLU A 446 5.63 1.00 -32.37
C GLU A 446 4.66 2.20 -32.52
N THR A 447 5.07 3.15 -33.39
CA THR A 447 4.68 4.55 -33.23
C THR A 447 3.18 4.87 -33.36
N TYR A 448 2.42 4.09 -34.11
CA TYR A 448 1.01 4.40 -34.40
C TYR A 448 0.09 4.19 -33.19
N GLU A 449 0.16 3.01 -32.57
CA GLU A 449 -0.67 2.70 -31.39
C GLU A 449 -0.15 3.40 -30.13
N ALA A 450 1.17 3.60 -30.00
CA ALA A 450 1.77 4.41 -28.95
C ALA A 450 1.24 5.85 -28.96
N ARG A 451 1.27 6.54 -30.13
CA ARG A 451 0.76 7.91 -30.27
C ARG A 451 -0.74 7.99 -29.99
N LYS A 452 -1.53 7.01 -30.44
CA LYS A 452 -2.96 6.95 -30.09
C LYS A 452 -3.19 6.81 -28.59
N ALA A 453 -2.42 5.96 -27.91
CA ALA A 453 -2.53 5.78 -26.46
C ALA A 453 -2.22 7.10 -25.73
N VAL A 454 -1.10 7.76 -26.04
CA VAL A 454 -0.76 9.09 -25.51
C VAL A 454 -1.88 10.11 -25.78
N GLN A 455 -2.44 10.16 -27.00
CA GLN A 455 -3.55 11.04 -27.34
C GLN A 455 -4.83 10.76 -26.53
N ARG A 456 -5.15 9.49 -26.24
CA ARG A 456 -6.27 9.12 -25.37
C ARG A 456 -6.06 9.61 -23.93
N VAL A 457 -4.83 9.50 -23.41
CA VAL A 457 -4.51 10.01 -22.06
C VAL A 457 -4.54 11.54 -22.02
N HIS A 458 -3.94 12.21 -23.00
CA HIS A 458 -3.98 13.68 -23.09
C HIS A 458 -5.42 14.18 -23.20
N TRP A 459 -6.31 13.49 -23.92
CA TRP A 459 -7.73 13.85 -23.98
C TRP A 459 -8.46 13.70 -22.63
N LYS A 460 -8.12 12.68 -21.84
CA LYS A 460 -8.58 12.56 -20.44
C LYS A 460 -8.04 13.72 -19.57
N TRP A 461 -6.76 14.07 -19.70
CA TRP A 461 -6.16 15.18 -18.97
C TRP A 461 -6.72 16.55 -19.39
N MET A 462 -7.07 16.75 -20.67
CA MET A 462 -7.81 17.93 -21.15
C MET A 462 -9.18 18.03 -20.44
N LYS A 463 -9.91 16.91 -20.29
CA LYS A 463 -11.18 16.90 -19.53
C LYS A 463 -11.02 17.21 -18.04
N TYR A 464 -9.85 16.99 -17.46
CA TYR A 464 -9.52 17.36 -16.08
C TYR A 464 -8.95 18.78 -15.96
N GLY A 465 -8.81 19.55 -17.05
CA GLY A 465 -8.21 20.88 -17.04
C GLY A 465 -6.70 20.87 -16.73
N TRP A 466 -6.04 19.72 -16.89
CA TRP A 466 -4.59 19.58 -16.68
C TRP A 466 -3.79 19.88 -17.96
N TRP A 467 -4.41 19.69 -19.12
CA TRP A 467 -3.79 19.80 -20.43
C TRP A 467 -4.59 20.76 -21.32
N CYS A 468 -3.91 21.69 -21.99
CA CYS A 468 -4.47 22.77 -22.81
C CYS A 468 -3.66 22.86 -24.11
N ASP A 469 -4.30 22.93 -25.27
CA ASP A 469 -3.64 23.14 -26.58
C ASP A 469 -2.39 22.26 -26.87
N ARG A 470 -2.40 21.03 -26.34
CA ARG A 470 -1.33 20.01 -26.41
C ARG A 470 -0.15 20.20 -25.46
N GLU A 471 -0.21 21.17 -24.55
CA GLU A 471 0.73 21.39 -23.44
C GLU A 471 0.02 21.40 -22.07
N LEU A 472 0.76 21.69 -21.00
CA LEU A 472 0.21 21.80 -19.64
C LEU A 472 -0.59 23.09 -19.49
N CYS A 473 -1.82 23.05 -18.95
CA CYS A 473 -2.62 24.27 -18.72
C CYS A 473 -1.98 25.24 -17.73
N HIS A 474 -1.15 24.71 -16.81
CA HIS A 474 -0.54 25.44 -15.72
C HIS A 474 0.93 25.03 -15.59
N PRO A 475 1.83 25.94 -15.14
CA PRO A 475 3.19 25.55 -14.78
C PRO A 475 3.13 24.47 -13.70
N ASP A 476 4.03 23.48 -13.80
CA ASP A 476 3.98 22.28 -12.96
C ASP A 476 4.03 22.64 -11.48
N ARG A 477 2.87 22.53 -10.81
CA ARG A 477 2.80 22.70 -9.37
C ARG A 477 3.21 21.38 -8.76
N LYS A 478 4.46 21.33 -8.29
CA LYS A 478 4.90 20.27 -7.37
C LYS A 478 3.85 20.11 -6.27
N SER A 479 3.49 18.87 -5.98
CA SER A 479 2.65 18.57 -4.81
C SER A 479 3.35 19.12 -3.57
N THR A 480 2.58 19.72 -2.66
CA THR A 480 3.13 20.22 -1.40
C THR A 480 3.47 19.07 -0.45
N THR A 481 4.24 19.36 0.59
CA THR A 481 4.52 18.39 1.66
C THR A 481 3.24 17.97 2.39
N ALA A 482 2.25 18.86 2.52
CA ALA A 482 0.93 18.51 3.08
C ALA A 482 0.20 17.50 2.18
N ALA A 483 0.12 17.78 0.88
CA ALA A 483 -0.42 16.86 -0.11
C ALA A 483 0.30 15.49 -0.10
N ARG A 484 1.63 15.46 -0.07
CA ARG A 484 2.43 14.23 -0.06
C ARG A 484 2.30 13.44 1.25
N THR A 485 2.36 14.09 2.41
CA THR A 485 2.20 13.43 3.72
C THR A 485 0.80 12.83 3.88
N LEU A 486 -0.24 13.52 3.41
CA LEU A 486 -1.61 13.07 3.45
C LEU A 486 -1.84 11.78 2.64
N LEU A 487 -1.24 11.68 1.46
CA LEU A 487 -1.42 10.57 0.51
C LEU A 487 -0.57 9.32 0.83
N HIS A 488 0.61 9.51 1.45
CA HIS A 488 1.63 8.45 1.61
C HIS A 488 2.14 8.25 3.04
N GLY A 489 1.63 9.00 4.01
CA GLY A 489 2.16 9.03 5.37
C GLY A 489 3.35 9.96 5.54
N VAL A 490 3.75 10.10 6.82
CA VAL A 490 4.92 10.87 7.24
C VAL A 490 6.18 10.02 7.18
N ARG A 491 7.30 10.63 6.79
CA ARG A 491 8.66 10.09 6.86
C ARG A 491 9.37 10.70 8.06
N GLU A 492 10.50 10.15 8.46
CA GLU A 492 11.28 10.63 9.62
C GLU A 492 11.59 12.14 9.62
N VAL A 493 11.68 12.75 8.43
CA VAL A 493 11.97 14.19 8.26
C VAL A 493 10.73 15.08 8.29
N ASP A 494 9.52 14.53 8.21
CA ASP A 494 8.28 15.30 8.14
C ASP A 494 7.73 15.62 9.53
N PHE A 495 7.21 16.84 9.69
CA PHE A 495 6.49 17.23 10.90
C PHE A 495 5.32 16.27 11.19
N PRO A 496 5.11 15.83 12.44
CA PRO A 496 5.85 16.16 13.67
C PRO A 496 6.95 15.18 14.09
N LEU A 497 7.38 14.20 13.27
CA LEU A 497 8.33 13.17 13.70
C LEU A 497 9.67 13.73 14.24
N PRO A 498 10.30 14.76 13.62
CA PRO A 498 11.49 15.40 14.19
C PRO A 498 11.26 16.02 15.58
N ASP A 499 10.06 16.51 15.87
CA ASP A 499 9.74 17.13 17.16
C ASP A 499 9.43 16.08 18.23
N ILE A 500 8.76 14.98 17.87
CA ILE A 500 8.61 13.81 18.74
C ILE A 500 10.00 13.22 19.07
N ARG A 501 10.92 13.14 18.09
CA ARG A 501 12.31 12.71 18.31
C ARG A 501 13.10 13.65 19.22
N LYS A 502 12.81 14.96 19.24
CA LYS A 502 13.38 15.89 20.24
C LYS A 502 12.83 15.61 21.64
N LEU A 503 11.51 15.48 21.78
CA LEU A 503 10.84 15.19 23.05
C LEU A 503 11.32 13.86 23.67
N LEU A 504 11.56 12.83 22.85
CA LEU A 504 12.13 11.55 23.29
C LEU A 504 13.45 11.71 24.06
N ASN A 505 14.28 12.68 23.68
CA ASN A 505 15.58 12.94 24.32
C ASN A 505 15.48 13.78 25.62
N GLU A 506 14.28 14.20 26.03
CA GLU A 506 14.09 14.95 27.27
C GLU A 506 14.04 14.03 28.50
N ARG A 507 14.70 14.46 29.59
CA ARG A 507 14.98 13.63 30.78
C ARG A 507 13.75 13.06 31.50
N ASN A 508 12.57 13.62 31.28
CA ASN A 508 11.31 13.21 31.92
C ASN A 508 10.23 12.83 30.87
N SER A 509 10.63 12.49 29.64
CA SER A 509 9.69 12.17 28.56
C SER A 509 9.01 10.81 28.76
N PRO A 510 7.75 10.61 28.34
CA PRO A 510 7.11 9.31 28.32
C PRO A 510 7.63 8.49 27.13
N ILE A 511 8.86 7.97 27.25
CA ILE A 511 9.63 7.35 26.15
C ILE A 511 8.81 6.31 25.37
N THR A 512 8.24 5.31 26.06
CA THR A 512 7.44 4.24 25.43
C THR A 512 6.27 4.77 24.61
N ALA A 513 5.60 5.82 25.10
CA ALA A 513 4.43 6.40 24.48
C ALA A 513 4.79 7.28 23.28
N LEU A 514 5.84 8.11 23.39
CA LEU A 514 6.36 8.91 22.29
C LEU A 514 6.99 8.05 21.18
N GLN A 515 7.68 6.96 21.54
CA GLN A 515 8.22 6.00 20.57
C GLN A 515 7.09 5.25 19.86
N GLY A 516 6.07 4.81 20.61
CA GLY A 516 4.86 4.20 20.04
C GLY A 516 4.09 5.14 19.10
N LEU A 517 4.02 6.43 19.43
CA LEU A 517 3.46 7.46 18.56
C LEU A 517 4.32 7.68 17.31
N HIS A 518 5.63 7.86 17.45
CA HIS A 518 6.58 8.03 16.35
C HIS A 518 6.49 6.87 15.34
N ASP A 519 6.61 5.63 15.83
CA ASP A 519 6.63 4.44 14.98
C ASP A 519 5.24 4.13 14.42
N GLY A 520 4.18 4.38 15.19
CA GLY A 520 2.81 4.28 14.73
C GLY A 520 2.51 5.24 13.57
N MET A 521 2.98 6.48 13.68
CA MET A 521 2.85 7.52 12.65
C MET A 521 3.69 7.23 11.40
N LEU A 522 4.94 6.81 11.56
CA LEU A 522 5.82 6.43 10.45
C LEU A 522 5.25 5.24 9.65
N ARG A 523 4.45 4.38 10.30
CA ARG A 523 3.73 3.25 9.68
C ARG A 523 2.31 3.60 9.23
N ALA A 524 1.81 4.81 9.49
CA ALA A 524 0.47 5.21 9.08
C ALA A 524 0.43 5.44 7.55
N PRO A 525 -0.59 4.94 6.84
CA PRO A 525 -0.68 5.05 5.37
C PRO A 525 -1.06 6.47 4.89
N CYS A 526 -1.18 7.42 5.82
CA CYS A 526 -1.69 8.77 5.65
C CYS A 526 -1.17 9.65 6.79
N SER A 527 -1.15 10.96 6.58
CA SER A 527 -1.00 11.95 7.65
C SER A 527 -2.35 12.50 8.07
N ILE A 528 -2.53 12.72 9.37
CA ILE A 528 -3.66 13.50 9.92
C ILE A 528 -3.31 14.97 10.20
N TRP A 529 -2.07 15.38 9.90
CA TRP A 529 -1.63 16.77 9.97
C TRP A 529 -1.98 17.47 8.67
N PHE A 530 -3.25 17.84 8.58
CA PHE A 530 -3.84 18.58 7.49
C PHE A 530 -4.52 19.82 8.08
N THR A 531 -4.14 21.00 7.60
CA THR A 531 -4.71 22.28 8.03
C THR A 531 -5.84 22.72 7.09
N GLU A 532 -6.62 23.68 7.57
CA GLU A 532 -7.59 24.40 6.74
C GLU A 532 -6.91 25.06 5.53
N GLN A 533 -5.70 25.62 5.72
CA GLN A 533 -4.91 26.21 4.64
C GLN A 533 -4.53 25.17 3.57
N ASP A 534 -4.12 23.97 3.97
CA ASP A 534 -3.81 22.86 3.04
C ASP A 534 -5.06 22.40 2.28
N ALA A 535 -6.24 22.47 2.90
CA ALA A 535 -7.51 22.31 2.19
C ALA A 535 -7.67 23.40 1.13
N ILE A 536 -7.44 24.67 1.43
CA ILE A 536 -7.61 25.76 0.46
C ILE A 536 -6.62 25.64 -0.71
N SER A 537 -5.31 25.47 -0.44
CA SER A 537 -4.26 25.78 -1.42
C SER A 537 -3.77 24.65 -2.30
N ASP A 538 -3.90 23.38 -1.88
CA ASP A 538 -3.24 22.27 -2.60
C ASP A 538 -3.97 21.87 -3.89
N ILE A 539 -3.20 21.63 -4.96
CA ILE A 539 -3.69 20.89 -6.13
C ILE A 539 -3.52 19.40 -5.88
N ILE A 540 -4.31 18.84 -4.96
CA ILE A 540 -4.81 17.47 -5.15
C ILE A 540 -6.29 17.61 -5.52
N PRO A 541 -6.80 16.93 -6.55
CA PRO A 541 -8.23 16.75 -6.77
C PRO A 541 -8.96 16.52 -5.43
N TYR A 542 -9.79 17.49 -5.04
CA TYR A 542 -10.22 17.67 -3.65
C TYR A 542 -10.88 16.42 -3.06
N GLN A 543 -11.55 15.62 -3.91
CA GLN A 543 -12.21 14.38 -3.48
C GLN A 543 -11.22 13.33 -2.96
N HIS A 544 -9.97 13.30 -3.45
CA HIS A 544 -8.98 12.31 -3.05
C HIS A 544 -8.36 12.62 -1.69
N ARG A 545 -8.17 13.89 -1.32
CA ARG A 545 -7.65 14.29 0.01
C ARG A 545 -8.51 13.74 1.16
N ILE A 546 -9.81 14.05 1.11
CA ILE A 546 -10.76 13.65 2.14
C ILE A 546 -11.06 12.15 2.03
N HIS A 547 -11.11 11.58 0.82
CA HIS A 547 -11.30 10.13 0.67
C HIS A 547 -10.16 9.32 1.29
N HIS A 548 -8.90 9.76 1.15
CA HIS A 548 -7.76 9.10 1.81
C HIS A 548 -7.77 9.32 3.32
N LEU A 549 -7.88 10.58 3.78
CA LEU A 549 -7.95 10.92 5.21
C LEU A 549 -9.07 10.17 5.95
N CYS A 550 -10.24 10.11 5.31
CA CYS A 550 -11.43 9.48 5.85
C CYS A 550 -11.63 8.03 5.42
N SER A 551 -10.65 7.43 4.73
CA SER A 551 -10.64 6.01 4.42
C SER A 551 -10.60 5.18 5.70
N ASP A 552 -11.21 3.99 5.66
CA ASP A 552 -11.14 3.06 6.79
C ASP A 552 -9.68 2.74 7.14
N ARG A 553 -8.80 2.59 6.13
CA ARG A 553 -7.36 2.32 6.32
C ARG A 553 -6.67 3.43 7.12
N CYS A 554 -6.86 4.69 6.75
CA CYS A 554 -6.27 5.83 7.44
C CYS A 554 -6.82 5.95 8.87
N ARG A 555 -8.14 5.93 9.02
CA ARG A 555 -8.81 6.10 10.31
C ARG A 555 -8.58 4.94 11.28
N ASN A 556 -8.46 3.71 10.77
CA ASN A 556 -8.14 2.55 11.59
C ASN A 556 -6.69 2.56 12.04
N ALA A 557 -5.75 3.07 11.24
CA ALA A 557 -4.37 3.29 11.71
C ALA A 557 -4.33 4.26 12.90
N VAL A 558 -5.04 5.39 12.80
CA VAL A 558 -5.15 6.38 13.89
C VAL A 558 -5.83 5.80 15.13
N ASP A 559 -6.93 5.07 14.96
CA ASP A 559 -7.60 4.36 16.06
C ASP A 559 -6.68 3.34 16.73
N ARG A 560 -5.88 2.58 15.98
CA ARG A 560 -4.93 1.60 16.54
C ARG A 560 -3.84 2.29 17.36
N ILE A 561 -3.27 3.38 16.86
CA ILE A 561 -2.30 4.19 17.61
C ILE A 561 -2.93 4.68 18.93
N GLN A 562 -4.16 5.19 18.88
CA GLN A 562 -4.88 5.64 20.07
C GLN A 562 -5.21 4.49 21.04
N GLN A 563 -5.62 3.31 20.54
CA GLN A 563 -5.97 2.17 21.37
C GLN A 563 -4.75 1.54 22.03
N GLN A 564 -3.60 1.52 21.34
CA GLN A 564 -2.39 0.86 21.80
C GLN A 564 -1.52 1.75 22.70
N TYR A 565 -1.44 3.06 22.43
CA TYR A 565 -0.53 3.97 23.12
C TYR A 565 -1.23 5.19 23.75
N GLY A 566 -2.50 5.44 23.41
CA GLY A 566 -3.29 6.58 23.89
C GLY A 566 -3.38 6.73 25.42
N PRO A 567 -3.52 5.65 26.20
CA PRO A 567 -3.49 5.74 27.67
C PRO A 567 -2.16 6.27 28.23
N ASP A 568 -1.05 6.01 27.53
CA ASP A 568 0.31 6.29 28.01
C ASP A 568 0.84 7.66 27.54
N PHE A 569 0.17 8.33 26.59
CA PHE A 569 0.57 9.63 26.06
C PHE A 569 0.58 10.75 27.11
N GLY A 570 -0.21 10.63 28.18
CA GLY A 570 -0.39 11.67 29.20
C GLY A 570 -0.87 13.01 28.61
N GLY A 571 -0.62 14.11 29.33
CA GLY A 571 -0.91 15.46 28.83
C GLY A 571 0.06 15.97 27.75
N VAL A 572 1.02 15.15 27.31
CA VAL A 572 2.12 15.57 26.42
C VAL A 572 1.67 15.69 24.95
N THR A 573 0.48 15.17 24.61
CA THR A 573 0.05 15.03 23.21
C THR A 573 -1.25 15.77 22.86
N GLU A 574 -1.50 16.96 23.44
CA GLU A 574 -2.61 17.84 23.03
C GLU A 574 -2.65 18.07 21.50
N ILE A 575 -1.47 18.06 20.84
CA ILE A 575 -1.31 18.16 19.38
C ILE A 575 -1.90 16.93 18.66
N TRP A 576 -1.64 15.71 19.15
CA TRP A 576 -2.20 14.48 18.60
C TRP A 576 -3.72 14.46 18.76
N ASP A 577 -4.22 14.76 19.97
CA ASP A 577 -5.66 14.78 20.21
C ASP A 577 -6.36 15.88 19.41
N SER A 578 -5.73 17.04 19.22
CA SER A 578 -6.24 18.09 18.34
C SER A 578 -6.22 17.69 16.85
N ALA A 579 -5.22 16.93 16.39
CA ALA A 579 -5.18 16.39 15.04
C ALA A 579 -6.25 15.31 14.84
N ARG A 580 -6.38 14.37 15.79
CA ARG A 580 -7.38 13.31 15.82
C ARG A 580 -8.81 13.87 15.91
N ALA A 581 -9.02 14.91 16.71
CA ALA A 581 -10.29 15.61 16.82
C ALA A 581 -10.64 16.34 15.51
N ARG A 582 -9.69 17.00 14.85
CA ARG A 582 -9.90 17.61 13.52
C ARG A 582 -10.17 16.58 12.44
N MET A 583 -9.43 15.46 12.39
CA MET A 583 -9.73 14.35 11.48
C MET A 583 -11.13 13.80 11.76
N ASN A 584 -11.50 13.58 13.01
CA ASN A 584 -12.85 13.12 13.36
C ASN A 584 -13.92 14.17 13.01
N LYS A 585 -13.68 15.48 13.19
CA LYS A 585 -14.60 16.53 12.71
C LYS A 585 -14.77 16.44 11.19
N THR A 586 -13.68 16.23 10.46
CA THR A 586 -13.65 16.08 8.99
C THR A 586 -14.33 14.80 8.48
N CYS A 587 -14.22 13.68 9.23
CA CYS A 587 -14.58 12.34 8.77
C CYS A 587 -15.79 11.70 9.48
N LEU A 588 -16.20 12.23 10.62
CA LEU A 588 -17.37 11.83 11.42
C LEU A 588 -18.36 12.97 11.66
N GLY A 589 -17.96 14.23 11.49
CA GLY A 589 -18.70 15.41 11.93
C GLY A 589 -20.17 15.41 11.48
N PRO A 590 -21.12 15.27 12.40
CA PRO A 590 -22.54 15.40 12.09
C PRO A 590 -23.00 16.82 12.48
N ALA A 591 -22.90 17.78 11.57
CA ALA A 591 -23.59 19.08 11.63
C ALA A 591 -23.48 19.82 10.28
N TYR A 592 -24.48 20.58 9.81
CA TYR A 592 -25.50 21.29 10.59
C TYR A 592 -26.88 20.63 10.78
N ASN A 593 -26.93 19.30 10.80
CA ASN A 593 -27.25 18.52 12.02
C ASN A 593 -27.60 17.07 11.71
N ASP A 594 -27.97 16.74 10.48
CA ASP A 594 -28.29 15.34 10.12
C ASP A 594 -28.11 15.04 8.62
N ILE A 595 -26.85 15.07 8.15
CA ILE A 595 -26.44 14.55 6.83
C ILE A 595 -26.39 13.00 6.80
N SER A 596 -27.05 12.38 7.77
CA SER A 596 -27.49 10.99 7.70
C SER A 596 -28.64 10.87 6.65
N ARG A 597 -28.89 9.74 6.00
CA ARG A 597 -28.48 8.36 6.29
C ARG A 597 -27.97 7.70 5.02
N GLU A 598 -26.86 6.97 5.17
CA GLU A 598 -26.14 6.15 4.18
C GLU A 598 -25.19 6.86 3.20
N SER A 599 -23.92 6.41 3.26
CA SER A 599 -22.77 6.62 2.36
C SER A 599 -22.64 7.97 1.61
N THR A 600 -21.66 8.79 1.99
CA THR A 600 -20.63 9.40 1.09
C THR A 600 -19.72 10.36 1.87
N SER A 601 -18.39 10.26 1.71
CA SER A 601 -17.39 11.06 2.43
C SER A 601 -16.85 12.24 1.59
N PHE A 602 -17.72 12.93 0.84
CA PHE A 602 -17.31 13.75 -0.31
C PHE A 602 -17.79 15.22 -0.30
N CYS A 603 -18.02 15.86 0.85
CA CYS A 603 -18.58 17.22 0.89
C CYS A 603 -17.57 18.36 0.61
N ALA A 604 -16.37 18.26 1.18
CA ALA A 604 -15.31 19.27 1.10
C ALA A 604 -14.95 19.79 -0.32
N PRO A 605 -14.91 18.94 -1.38
CA PRO A 605 -14.66 19.39 -2.75
C PRO A 605 -15.68 20.43 -3.25
N GLY A 606 -16.94 20.29 -2.84
CA GLY A 606 -18.00 21.24 -3.16
C GLY A 606 -17.80 22.59 -2.47
N TYR A 607 -17.46 22.57 -1.17
CA TYR A 607 -17.22 23.80 -0.41
C TYR A 607 -15.95 24.53 -0.88
N ALA A 608 -14.91 23.80 -1.28
CA ALA A 608 -13.75 24.38 -1.94
C ALA A 608 -14.07 25.00 -3.31
N ALA A 609 -14.97 24.39 -4.09
CA ALA A 609 -15.44 24.97 -5.36
C ALA A 609 -16.26 26.27 -5.15
N LEU A 610 -16.89 26.43 -3.99
CA LEU A 610 -17.51 27.70 -3.54
C LEU A 610 -16.48 28.73 -3.04
N ARG A 611 -15.19 28.37 -2.98
CA ARG A 611 -14.08 29.12 -2.34
C ARG A 611 -14.23 29.28 -0.82
N HIS A 612 -14.99 28.40 -0.19
CA HIS A 612 -15.25 28.38 1.26
C HIS A 612 -14.97 27.00 1.89
N PRO A 613 -13.76 26.41 1.74
CA PRO A 613 -13.41 25.13 2.35
C PRO A 613 -13.46 25.17 3.89
N GLU A 614 -13.36 26.32 4.53
CA GLU A 614 -13.49 26.49 5.98
C GLU A 614 -14.85 26.02 6.53
N TRP A 615 -15.90 25.99 5.69
CA TRP A 615 -17.23 25.50 6.06
C TRP A 615 -17.26 24.00 6.41
N ILE A 616 -16.21 23.23 6.09
CA ILE A 616 -16.02 21.85 6.57
C ILE A 616 -15.80 21.84 8.10
N PHE A 617 -15.16 22.87 8.63
CA PHE A 617 -14.73 22.97 10.02
C PHE A 617 -15.61 23.90 10.86
N ALA A 618 -16.66 24.50 10.29
CA ALA A 618 -17.58 25.36 11.01
C ALA A 618 -18.48 24.56 11.97
N ASP A 619 -18.74 25.10 13.16
CA ASP A 619 -19.68 24.52 14.14
C ASP A 619 -21.16 24.90 13.87
N SER A 620 -21.38 25.85 12.95
CA SER A 620 -22.68 26.35 12.51
C SER A 620 -22.71 26.46 10.97
N PRO A 621 -23.88 26.54 10.32
CA PRO A 621 -23.90 26.67 8.88
C PRO A 621 -23.48 28.10 8.52
N PRO A 622 -22.97 28.34 7.30
CA PRO A 622 -22.95 29.69 6.76
C PRO A 622 -24.36 30.28 6.75
N SER A 623 -24.46 31.60 6.95
CA SER A 623 -25.74 32.29 6.88
C SER A 623 -26.31 32.24 5.45
N LYS A 624 -27.63 32.32 5.30
CA LYS A 624 -28.26 32.29 3.96
C LYS A 624 -27.69 33.37 3.00
N PRO A 625 -27.39 34.61 3.43
CA PRO A 625 -26.76 35.60 2.55
C PRO A 625 -25.37 35.19 2.07
N GLU A 626 -24.55 34.58 2.94
CA GLU A 626 -23.22 34.06 2.58
C GLU A 626 -23.32 32.89 1.59
N ILE A 627 -24.24 31.93 1.83
CA ILE A 627 -24.54 30.84 0.89
C ILE A 627 -24.90 31.42 -0.48
N LEU A 628 -25.86 32.36 -0.54
CA LEU A 628 -26.31 32.94 -1.81
C LEU A 628 -25.17 33.67 -2.55
N SER A 629 -24.36 34.47 -1.82
CA SER A 629 -23.22 35.19 -2.40
C SER A 629 -22.16 34.25 -2.97
N ALA A 630 -21.80 33.19 -2.23
CA ALA A 630 -20.82 32.19 -2.66
C ALA A 630 -21.30 31.44 -3.92
N PHE A 631 -22.56 30.98 -3.92
CA PHE A 631 -23.14 30.29 -5.06
C PHE A 631 -23.26 31.18 -6.30
N ALA A 632 -23.69 32.43 -6.15
CA ALA A 632 -23.81 33.37 -7.26
C ALA A 632 -22.49 33.50 -8.04
N ALA A 633 -21.39 33.76 -7.33
CA ALA A 633 -20.07 33.91 -7.93
C ALA A 633 -19.54 32.59 -8.53
N ALA A 634 -19.68 31.47 -7.81
CA ALA A 634 -19.08 30.21 -8.21
C ALA A 634 -19.84 29.49 -9.35
N ILE A 635 -21.17 29.64 -9.43
CA ILE A 635 -21.96 29.18 -10.60
C ILE A 635 -21.62 30.03 -11.83
N ASP A 636 -21.49 31.36 -11.68
CA ASP A 636 -21.11 32.24 -12.79
C ASP A 636 -19.68 31.99 -13.30
N ASP A 637 -18.77 31.51 -12.45
CA ASP A 637 -17.42 31.06 -12.82
C ASP A 637 -17.47 29.69 -13.54
N LEU A 638 -18.24 28.72 -13.03
CA LEU A 638 -18.42 27.41 -13.66
C LEU A 638 -19.05 27.53 -15.06
N ASP A 639 -20.17 28.23 -15.18
CA ASP A 639 -20.94 28.43 -16.41
C ASP A 639 -20.08 29.01 -17.55
N LYS A 640 -19.17 29.94 -17.24
CA LYS A 640 -18.21 30.51 -18.21
C LYS A 640 -17.14 29.52 -18.70
N ARG A 641 -16.84 28.49 -17.90
CA ARG A 641 -15.81 27.48 -18.22
C ARG A 641 -16.40 26.26 -18.94
N LEU A 642 -17.69 25.99 -18.79
CA LEU A 642 -18.34 24.88 -19.48
C LEU A 642 -18.41 25.17 -20.99
N PRO A 643 -18.06 24.21 -21.86
CA PRO A 643 -18.23 24.38 -23.30
C PRO A 643 -19.73 24.43 -23.65
N HIS A 644 -20.05 25.14 -24.72
CA HIS A 644 -21.44 25.34 -25.18
C HIS A 644 -22.21 24.02 -25.40
N TYR A 645 -21.51 22.94 -25.75
CA TYR A 645 -22.07 21.60 -25.86
C TYR A 645 -21.22 20.62 -25.04
N ILE A 646 -21.86 19.92 -24.10
CA ILE A 646 -21.28 18.80 -23.36
C ILE A 646 -21.98 17.53 -23.84
N PRO A 647 -21.28 16.58 -24.51
CA PRO A 647 -21.89 15.31 -24.86
C PRO A 647 -22.20 14.52 -23.59
N ARG A 648 -23.38 13.87 -23.56
CA ARG A 648 -23.74 12.96 -22.48
C ARG A 648 -22.61 11.92 -22.29
N PRO A 649 -22.10 11.72 -21.06
CA PRO A 649 -21.04 10.75 -20.81
C PRO A 649 -21.50 9.33 -21.17
N SER A 650 -20.58 8.54 -21.69
CA SER A 650 -20.79 7.12 -21.94
C SER A 650 -20.95 6.35 -20.62
N ASP A 651 -21.67 5.24 -20.65
CA ASP A 651 -21.88 4.37 -19.48
C ASP A 651 -20.62 3.54 -19.12
N ASP A 652 -19.50 3.73 -19.83
CA ASP A 652 -18.23 3.09 -19.49
C ASP A 652 -17.66 3.60 -18.14
N PRO A 653 -16.96 2.73 -17.37
CA PRO A 653 -16.49 3.09 -16.03
C PRO A 653 -15.53 4.28 -15.98
N GLU A 654 -14.77 4.57 -17.04
CA GLU A 654 -13.84 5.69 -17.06
C GLU A 654 -14.57 7.02 -17.31
N SER A 655 -15.52 7.06 -18.26
CA SER A 655 -16.42 8.19 -18.46
C SER A 655 -17.21 8.51 -17.20
N GLN A 656 -17.73 7.49 -16.51
CA GLN A 656 -18.45 7.68 -15.24
C GLN A 656 -17.53 8.16 -14.11
N ARG A 657 -16.28 7.67 -14.02
CA ARG A 657 -15.29 8.20 -13.06
C ARG A 657 -14.91 9.65 -13.37
N ILE A 658 -14.73 10.00 -14.64
CA ILE A 658 -14.48 11.39 -15.08
C ILE A 658 -15.66 12.28 -14.67
N LEU A 659 -16.89 11.84 -14.94
CA LEU A 659 -18.09 12.60 -14.59
C LEU A 659 -18.23 12.80 -13.08
N SER A 660 -18.15 11.70 -12.32
CA SER A 660 -18.22 11.72 -10.86
C SER A 660 -17.23 12.70 -10.25
N ARG A 661 -16.00 12.71 -10.77
CA ARG A 661 -14.95 13.68 -10.41
C ARG A 661 -15.32 15.12 -10.75
N VAL A 662 -15.74 15.40 -11.98
CA VAL A 662 -16.08 16.75 -12.44
C VAL A 662 -17.27 17.32 -11.66
N VAL A 663 -18.26 16.48 -11.33
CA VAL A 663 -19.40 16.87 -10.49
C VAL A 663 -18.96 17.09 -9.04
N SER A 664 -18.22 16.15 -8.45
CA SER A 664 -17.80 16.22 -7.04
C SER A 664 -16.90 17.43 -6.77
N GLU A 665 -16.00 17.78 -7.68
CA GLU A 665 -15.04 18.90 -7.55
C GLU A 665 -15.60 20.25 -8.03
N SER A 666 -16.91 20.35 -8.20
CA SER A 666 -17.61 21.57 -8.63
C SER A 666 -18.66 22.01 -7.60
N VAL A 667 -19.26 23.18 -7.82
CA VAL A 667 -20.42 23.65 -7.03
C VAL A 667 -21.62 22.69 -7.11
N CYS A 668 -21.67 21.81 -8.12
CA CYS A 668 -22.69 20.78 -8.30
C CYS A 668 -22.50 19.55 -7.38
N ASN A 669 -21.50 19.57 -6.51
CA ASN A 669 -21.33 18.59 -5.43
C ASN A 669 -22.60 18.49 -4.59
N GLN A 670 -22.99 17.27 -4.22
CA GLN A 670 -24.24 17.01 -3.50
C GLN A 670 -24.36 17.79 -2.17
N CYS A 671 -23.29 17.89 -1.38
CA CYS A 671 -23.32 18.60 -0.10
C CYS A 671 -23.32 20.13 -0.28
N ALA A 672 -22.64 20.63 -1.31
CA ALA A 672 -22.73 22.04 -1.69
C ALA A 672 -24.17 22.36 -2.09
N GLY A 673 -24.73 21.65 -3.07
CA GLY A 673 -26.10 21.85 -3.55
C GLY A 673 -27.16 21.80 -2.46
N GLU A 674 -26.96 20.97 -1.42
CA GLU A 674 -27.82 20.91 -0.25
C GLU A 674 -27.90 22.23 0.54
N LEU A 675 -26.81 22.99 0.66
CA LEU A 675 -26.83 24.30 1.32
C LEU A 675 -27.81 25.27 0.63
N LEU A 676 -27.81 25.29 -0.72
CA LEU A 676 -28.62 26.19 -1.54
C LEU A 676 -30.05 25.67 -1.74
N THR A 677 -30.21 24.39 -2.11
CA THR A 677 -31.49 23.81 -2.58
C THR A 677 -32.03 22.67 -1.72
N GLY A 678 -31.27 22.15 -0.75
CA GLY A 678 -31.67 20.99 0.05
C GLY A 678 -31.57 19.65 -0.71
N ARG A 679 -32.09 18.58 -0.09
CA ARG A 679 -32.15 17.22 -0.68
C ARG A 679 -33.53 16.93 -1.26
N ASN A 680 -33.59 16.04 -2.25
CA ASN A 680 -34.83 15.40 -2.68
C ASN A 680 -35.36 14.51 -1.53
N PRO A 681 -36.65 14.56 -1.15
CA PRO A 681 -37.77 15.31 -1.77
C PRO A 681 -38.01 16.74 -1.22
N HIS A 682 -37.25 17.16 -0.20
CA HIS A 682 -37.40 18.43 0.53
C HIS A 682 -36.87 19.69 -0.19
N TRP A 683 -36.65 19.63 -1.51
CA TRP A 683 -36.16 20.78 -2.28
C TRP A 683 -37.06 22.00 -2.14
N LYS A 684 -38.38 21.79 -2.22
CA LYS A 684 -39.36 22.85 -2.11
C LYS A 684 -39.35 23.52 -0.73
N ASP A 685 -39.26 22.73 0.33
CA ASP A 685 -39.23 23.21 1.71
C ASP A 685 -38.04 24.16 1.93
N ARG A 686 -36.85 23.77 1.44
CA ARG A 686 -35.63 24.57 1.53
C ARG A 686 -35.68 25.83 0.65
N ILE A 687 -36.25 25.74 -0.55
CA ILE A 687 -36.46 26.89 -1.44
C ILE A 687 -37.40 27.91 -0.80
N GLU A 688 -38.52 27.47 -0.22
CA GLU A 688 -39.44 28.35 0.51
C GLU A 688 -38.77 28.97 1.75
N GLU A 689 -37.88 28.24 2.43
CA GLU A 689 -37.10 28.75 3.57
C GLU A 689 -36.15 29.91 3.19
N PHE A 690 -35.60 29.93 1.98
CA PHE A 690 -34.83 31.07 1.45
C PHE A 690 -35.74 32.19 0.94
N LEU A 691 -36.81 31.86 0.20
CA LEU A 691 -37.71 32.86 -0.41
C LEU A 691 -38.60 33.61 0.60
N ASN A 692 -38.72 33.09 1.82
CA ASN A 692 -39.43 33.73 2.93
C ASN A 692 -38.48 34.40 3.95
N ASP A 693 -37.16 34.32 3.76
CA ASP A 693 -36.19 34.94 4.66
C ASP A 693 -36.02 36.44 4.35
N GLY A 694 -36.30 37.30 5.33
CA GLY A 694 -36.20 38.75 5.17
C GLY A 694 -34.77 39.28 4.96
N SER A 695 -33.74 38.45 5.15
CA SER A 695 -32.34 38.78 4.85
C SER A 695 -31.93 38.49 3.40
N ILE A 696 -32.80 37.87 2.60
CA ILE A 696 -32.51 37.39 1.25
C ILE A 696 -33.30 38.18 0.20
N ASP A 697 -32.63 38.62 -0.86
CA ASP A 697 -33.35 39.00 -2.08
C ASP A 697 -33.86 37.73 -2.78
N GLY A 698 -35.16 37.46 -2.62
CA GLY A 698 -35.82 36.31 -3.24
C GLY A 698 -35.73 36.27 -4.77
N ARG A 699 -35.55 37.43 -5.45
CA ARG A 699 -35.33 37.46 -6.91
C ARG A 699 -33.93 36.96 -7.25
N GLU A 700 -32.92 37.41 -6.50
CA GLU A 700 -31.55 36.99 -6.69
C GLU A 700 -31.37 35.50 -6.34
N TYR A 701 -31.95 35.03 -5.23
CA TYR A 701 -31.98 33.60 -4.91
C TYR A 701 -32.65 32.78 -6.02
N THR A 702 -33.77 33.26 -6.58
CA THR A 702 -34.45 32.60 -7.70
C THR A 702 -33.56 32.54 -8.94
N ARG A 703 -32.88 33.65 -9.29
CA ARG A 703 -31.95 33.73 -10.43
C ARG A 703 -30.79 32.75 -10.26
N VAL A 704 -30.11 32.80 -9.13
CA VAL A 704 -28.94 31.96 -8.81
C VAL A 704 -29.34 30.49 -8.79
N THR A 705 -30.46 30.14 -8.15
CA THR A 705 -30.93 28.75 -8.04
C THR A 705 -31.38 28.17 -9.38
N LYS A 706 -32.06 28.94 -10.24
CA LYS A 706 -32.35 28.49 -11.61
C LYS A 706 -31.08 28.28 -12.42
N LYS A 707 -30.09 29.17 -12.28
CA LYS A 707 -28.81 29.02 -12.96
C LYS A 707 -28.05 27.79 -12.47
N TYR A 708 -27.97 27.57 -11.15
CA TYR A 708 -27.40 26.37 -10.52
C TYR A 708 -27.91 25.10 -11.20
N TRP A 709 -29.24 24.92 -11.22
CA TRP A 709 -29.88 23.76 -11.81
C TRP A 709 -29.54 23.57 -13.29
N VAL A 710 -29.58 24.64 -14.10
CA VAL A 710 -29.26 24.56 -15.53
C VAL A 710 -27.79 24.20 -15.75
N THR A 711 -26.86 24.87 -15.06
CA THR A 711 -25.41 24.61 -15.15
C THR A 711 -25.07 23.19 -14.69
N CYS A 712 -25.68 22.70 -13.61
CA CYS A 712 -25.47 21.36 -13.08
C CYS A 712 -26.22 20.25 -13.84
N THR A 713 -27.23 20.55 -14.66
CA THR A 713 -27.70 19.60 -15.69
C THR A 713 -26.81 19.60 -16.93
N HIS A 714 -26.27 20.75 -17.31
CA HIS A 714 -25.38 20.86 -18.49
C HIS A 714 -24.07 20.09 -18.28
N ILE A 715 -23.49 20.15 -17.08
CA ILE A 715 -22.23 19.44 -16.73
C ILE A 715 -22.34 17.91 -16.86
N ILE A 716 -23.55 17.34 -16.69
CA ILE A 716 -23.85 15.92 -16.90
C ILE A 716 -24.35 15.59 -18.32
N GLY A 717 -24.26 16.55 -19.25
CA GLY A 717 -24.66 16.42 -20.65
C GLY A 717 -26.18 16.31 -20.85
N LEU A 718 -26.98 16.94 -19.98
CA LEU A 718 -28.43 17.07 -20.13
C LEU A 718 -28.80 18.54 -20.40
N ASP A 719 -29.37 18.82 -21.57
CA ASP A 719 -30.08 20.09 -21.80
C ASP A 719 -31.59 19.91 -21.57
N LEU A 720 -32.12 20.71 -20.66
CA LEU A 720 -33.56 20.77 -20.38
C LEU A 720 -34.24 21.74 -21.35
N SER A 721 -35.23 21.28 -22.11
CA SER A 721 -36.05 22.16 -22.93
C SER A 721 -36.74 23.26 -22.11
N ILE A 722 -37.15 24.36 -22.75
CA ILE A 722 -37.85 25.47 -22.09
C ILE A 722 -39.09 24.98 -21.33
N GLN A 723 -39.80 23.98 -21.85
CA GLN A 723 -40.97 23.38 -21.19
C GLN A 723 -40.59 22.57 -19.95
N GLN A 724 -39.51 21.77 -20.02
CA GLN A 724 -38.99 21.04 -18.86
C GLN A 724 -38.49 21.99 -17.76
N LYS A 725 -37.73 23.03 -18.12
CA LYS A 725 -37.27 24.09 -17.21
C LYS A 725 -38.46 24.74 -16.48
N LYS A 726 -39.48 25.21 -17.23
CA LYS A 726 -40.71 25.79 -16.64
C LYS A 726 -41.48 24.83 -15.73
N LYS A 727 -41.59 23.55 -16.12
CA LYS A 727 -42.24 22.54 -15.27
C LYS A 727 -41.48 22.37 -13.95
N LEU A 728 -40.16 22.19 -14.02
CA LEU A 728 -39.30 22.00 -12.85
C LEU A 728 -39.41 23.20 -11.89
N TRP A 729 -39.29 24.44 -12.38
CA TRP A 729 -39.37 25.64 -11.54
C TRP A 729 -40.67 25.73 -10.76
N LYS A 730 -41.80 25.41 -11.40
CA LYS A 730 -43.12 25.38 -10.76
C LYS A 730 -43.27 24.22 -9.76
N GLU A 731 -42.65 23.08 -10.03
CA GLU A 731 -42.68 21.91 -9.15
C GLU A 731 -41.93 22.19 -7.83
N ILE A 732 -40.80 22.90 -7.90
CA ILE A 732 -39.94 23.22 -6.74
C ILE A 732 -40.12 24.64 -6.16
N GLY A 733 -41.08 25.43 -6.67
CA GLY A 733 -41.48 26.74 -6.11
C GLY A 733 -40.63 27.95 -6.53
N LEU A 734 -39.79 27.82 -7.56
CA LEU A 734 -38.97 28.91 -8.09
C LEU A 734 -39.71 29.81 -9.09
N ASP A 735 -40.96 29.53 -9.45
CA ASP A 735 -41.79 30.37 -10.34
C ASP A 735 -42.39 31.62 -9.66
N ARG A 736 -42.22 31.76 -8.33
CA ARG A 736 -42.75 32.89 -7.53
C ARG A 736 -42.31 34.30 -7.99
N TYR A 737 -41.19 34.40 -8.71
CA TYR A 737 -40.59 35.65 -9.16
C TYR A 737 -40.31 35.68 -10.69
N ASP A 738 -40.98 34.83 -11.49
CA ASP A 738 -40.91 34.82 -12.97
C ASP A 738 -41.79 35.90 -13.65
#